data_AF-A0A9P9KV59-F1
#
_entry.id   AF-A0A9P9KV59-F1
#
_cell.length_a   1.000
_cell.length_b   1.000
_cell.length_c   1.000
_cell.angle_alpha   90.00
_cell.angle_beta   90.00
_cell.angle_gamma   90.00
#
_symmetry.space_group_name_H-M   'P 1'
#
loop_
_entity.id
_entity.type
_entity.pdbx_description
1 polymer ?
#
loop_
_entity_poly.entity_id
_entity_poly.type
_entity_poly.pdbx_seq_one_letter_code
_entity_poly.pdbx_strand_id
1 'polypeptide(L)'
;MSAAIRLLAGKTAAITGGTTGIGRAITLEYLRQGANVAVNHLGLSKDEPLRMSLIEEAARLSKEAPAGAPTGQLLELAGDVTDPKTGEQLVAQAVERWGQLDIFVANAGIFKASSFLDIEKEMFDTSFRVNVNGAFYACQAAARQMVAQGKGGSIIGISSISALLGGGQQVHYTPTKAALLSMTQSMAIALAKDKIRVNALLPGTIHTQLADNDMANEEKRKYLEHRIPWGRVGKPEDLAGPAVFLATDKMSGFVTGAQLLVDGGIFLSGQGKAVLNTTDEPRSFTRGRLSRGKGLRRTTGCLTCRRRRVKCDEVKPRCGGCTRKKARCEYAKIQAGTKTSPARDATTPKSPTFEQQEDQSRELSANDIHMPSGEHVLPIESPQPEETVNIDNGDEGRHANTQIIQSPQNSLGSHGDYGNRTYPHLDSIVYGLPSPAQLPYHPMSMAYGSSPDASLTLKWLDLLLGDAAINYGPLPEPFPDPGGTNIFGNSAIQSPTTLGDNSVSHTGDYIARLCEPHTIEPRVETRNAYIRERIASGEDQVREKDQVWQALEPINLQTQELILFRHFTDHISQWMDLFEPQKPFGSLVPHLALHNVGLMNAILALSARHLDIMNRDTPTYAAGFRPTQDDTIGYYYKTLHYCQEAMQYDGYKTSLELLASAFIISAYEMLDGSNTDWEKHLKGVFWIQRSQTIHGHSDGLRQAVWWAWLCQDVWAAFREKRRPFTFWRPNRPLADLNPSELAARAVYNFAHVVRFCARDDASNTPDYVAVKTQEADLLSRQLDYWASYLTSEFQPLPIVASGAEKNPFPQVWVQPPFFAVAMQVYYCSRILLDLHRPCSGGYEEYLGKQRILKRWAGIVCRIAKALNDHASSVLSSQCVFIAGMVVEDPEQRSAILDILDTCSRRAGWPGYSLGRELKEIWRD
;
A
#
# COMPACT_ATOMS: atom_id res chain seq x y z
N MET A 1 -19.97 -18.03 -48.31
CA MET A 1 -19.13 -16.99 -47.69
C MET A 1 -20.03 -16.12 -46.82
N SER A 2 -19.64 -15.79 -45.59
CA SER A 2 -20.40 -14.79 -44.80
C SER A 2 -20.10 -13.40 -45.34
N ALA A 3 -21.13 -12.58 -45.57
CA ALA A 3 -20.93 -11.18 -45.92
C ALA A 3 -20.36 -10.44 -44.70
N ALA A 4 -19.21 -9.79 -44.85
CA ALA A 4 -18.55 -9.11 -43.74
C ALA A 4 -19.43 -7.97 -43.20
N ILE A 5 -19.94 -8.13 -41.97
CA ILE A 5 -20.84 -7.17 -41.33
C ILE A 5 -20.07 -5.86 -41.09
N ARG A 6 -20.50 -4.81 -41.80
CA ARG A 6 -19.98 -3.44 -41.66
C ARG A 6 -20.55 -2.81 -40.40
N LEU A 7 -19.77 -2.75 -39.33
CA LEU A 7 -20.26 -2.45 -37.97
C LEU A 7 -20.78 -1.01 -37.78
N LEU A 8 -20.31 -0.08 -38.61
CA LEU A 8 -20.64 1.35 -38.53
C LEU A 8 -21.37 1.83 -39.79
N ALA A 9 -22.00 0.93 -40.55
CA ALA A 9 -22.69 1.26 -41.80
C ALA A 9 -23.79 2.32 -41.58
N GLY A 10 -23.67 3.45 -42.29
CA GLY A 10 -24.63 4.56 -42.21
C GLY A 10 -24.47 5.46 -40.98
N LYS A 11 -23.40 5.27 -40.18
CA LYS A 11 -22.99 6.22 -39.13
C LYS A 11 -22.17 7.37 -39.73
N THR A 12 -22.21 8.54 -39.10
CA THR A 12 -21.29 9.65 -39.40
C THR A 12 -20.36 9.93 -38.23
N ALA A 13 -19.06 10.00 -38.51
CA ALA A 13 -18.01 10.29 -37.54
C ALA A 13 -17.29 11.61 -37.86
N ALA A 14 -16.79 12.28 -36.82
CA ALA A 14 -15.83 13.38 -36.95
C ALA A 14 -14.60 13.15 -36.07
N ILE A 15 -13.40 13.41 -36.61
CA ILE A 15 -12.12 13.07 -35.99
C ILE A 15 -11.16 14.26 -36.06
N THR A 16 -10.62 14.70 -34.93
CA THR A 16 -9.58 15.75 -34.90
C THR A 16 -8.18 15.18 -35.12
N GLY A 17 -7.36 15.81 -35.97
CA GLY A 17 -6.03 15.30 -36.32
C GLY A 17 -6.05 13.98 -37.11
N GLY A 18 -7.04 13.79 -37.99
CA GLY A 18 -7.31 12.50 -38.66
C GLY A 18 -6.40 12.12 -39.83
N THR A 19 -5.42 12.96 -40.21
CA THR A 19 -4.54 12.73 -41.38
C THR A 19 -3.33 11.85 -41.10
N THR A 20 -2.92 11.68 -39.83
CA THR A 20 -1.70 10.94 -39.45
C THR A 20 -1.92 10.01 -38.24
N GLY A 21 -0.99 9.07 -38.05
CA GLY A 21 -0.91 8.22 -36.84
C GLY A 21 -2.23 7.52 -36.48
N ILE A 22 -2.57 7.54 -35.18
CA ILE A 22 -3.77 6.90 -34.61
C ILE A 22 -5.04 7.46 -35.27
N GLY A 23 -5.11 8.78 -35.49
CA GLY A 23 -6.23 9.43 -36.18
C GLY A 23 -6.47 8.84 -37.57
N ARG A 24 -5.41 8.68 -38.37
CA ARG A 24 -5.48 8.07 -39.71
C ARG A 24 -5.98 6.62 -39.66
N ALA A 25 -5.46 5.81 -38.73
CA ALA A 25 -5.86 4.41 -38.61
C ALA A 25 -7.34 4.27 -38.22
N ILE A 26 -7.83 5.09 -37.29
CA ILE A 26 -9.25 5.13 -36.92
C ILE A 26 -10.10 5.62 -38.11
N THR A 27 -9.70 6.69 -38.81
CA THR A 27 -10.38 7.18 -40.02
C THR A 27 -10.53 6.08 -41.07
N LEU A 28 -9.43 5.42 -41.44
CA LEU A 28 -9.42 4.39 -42.47
C LEU A 28 -10.29 3.19 -42.08
N GLU A 29 -10.26 2.77 -40.82
CA GLU A 29 -11.09 1.67 -40.37
C GLU A 29 -12.57 2.05 -40.26
N TYR A 30 -12.91 3.27 -39.85
CA TYR A 30 -14.30 3.74 -39.86
C TYR A 30 -14.88 3.77 -41.29
N LEU A 31 -14.09 4.23 -42.27
CA LEU A 31 -14.46 4.14 -43.69
C LEU A 31 -14.66 2.68 -44.13
N ARG A 32 -13.75 1.76 -43.76
CA ARG A 32 -13.91 0.30 -44.02
C ARG A 32 -15.13 -0.30 -43.32
N GLN A 33 -15.52 0.20 -42.15
CA GLN A 33 -16.71 -0.25 -41.42
C GLN A 33 -18.01 0.42 -41.89
N GLY A 34 -17.96 1.25 -42.94
CA GLY A 34 -19.13 1.83 -43.60
C GLY A 34 -19.61 3.16 -43.01
N ALA A 35 -18.84 3.79 -42.13
CA ALA A 35 -19.15 5.12 -41.60
C ALA A 35 -18.57 6.22 -42.48
N ASN A 36 -19.34 7.29 -42.71
CA ASN A 36 -18.81 8.53 -43.24
C ASN A 36 -17.88 9.20 -42.21
N VAL A 37 -16.78 9.81 -42.64
CA VAL A 37 -15.79 10.41 -41.72
C VAL A 37 -15.38 11.80 -42.18
N ALA A 38 -15.63 12.81 -41.34
CA ALA A 38 -14.99 14.11 -41.45
C ALA A 38 -13.68 14.13 -40.63
N VAL A 39 -12.56 14.51 -41.24
CA VAL A 39 -11.27 14.67 -40.56
C VAL A 39 -10.84 16.13 -40.52
N ASN A 40 -10.47 16.61 -39.33
CA ASN A 40 -9.76 17.86 -39.16
C ASN A 40 -8.24 17.64 -39.23
N HIS A 41 -7.52 18.61 -39.80
CA HIS A 41 -6.06 18.71 -39.80
C HIS A 41 -5.61 20.19 -39.79
N LEU A 42 -4.33 20.45 -39.54
CA LEU A 42 -3.81 21.80 -39.32
C LEU A 42 -3.50 22.59 -40.62
N GLY A 43 -3.73 22.02 -41.81
CA GLY A 43 -3.56 22.73 -43.09
C GLY A 43 -2.11 23.10 -43.47
N LEU A 44 -1.10 22.56 -42.77
CA LEU A 44 0.31 22.92 -43.02
C LEU A 44 0.83 22.26 -44.31
N SER A 45 1.48 23.05 -45.17
CA SER A 45 1.96 22.61 -46.49
C SER A 45 2.95 21.43 -46.44
N LYS A 46 3.65 21.22 -45.32
CA LYS A 46 4.53 20.07 -45.09
C LYS A 46 3.77 18.74 -44.92
N ASP A 47 2.51 18.80 -44.50
CA ASP A 47 1.68 17.65 -44.20
C ASP A 47 0.76 17.30 -45.40
N GLU A 48 0.83 18.07 -46.49
CA GLU A 48 0.05 17.90 -47.72
C GLU A 48 0.19 16.50 -48.36
N PRO A 49 1.38 15.87 -48.45
CA PRO A 49 1.49 14.49 -48.96
C PRO A 49 0.78 13.47 -48.07
N LEU A 50 0.67 13.73 -46.76
CA LEU A 50 -0.01 12.87 -45.80
C LEU A 50 -1.54 13.04 -45.91
N ARG A 51 -2.00 14.26 -46.21
CA ARG A 51 -3.40 14.56 -46.55
C ARG A 51 -3.81 13.90 -47.87
N MET A 52 -3.07 14.11 -48.95
CA MET A 52 -3.35 13.55 -50.28
C MET A 52 -3.34 12.02 -50.28
N SER A 53 -2.35 11.39 -49.64
CA SER A 53 -2.30 9.93 -49.53
C SER A 53 -3.42 9.32 -48.69
N LEU A 54 -4.08 10.08 -47.80
CA LEU A 54 -5.31 9.64 -47.11
C LEU A 54 -6.52 9.71 -48.06
N ILE A 55 -6.63 10.76 -48.87
CA ILE A 55 -7.70 10.93 -49.87
C ILE A 55 -7.61 9.81 -50.92
N GLU A 56 -6.40 9.54 -51.44
CA GLU A 56 -6.14 8.43 -52.37
C GLU A 56 -6.48 7.07 -51.78
N GLU A 57 -6.12 6.84 -50.51
CA GLU A 57 -6.40 5.58 -49.82
C GLU A 57 -7.89 5.40 -49.51
N ALA A 58 -8.60 6.45 -49.10
CA ALA A 58 -10.06 6.41 -48.96
C ALA A 58 -10.75 6.11 -50.30
N ALA A 59 -10.33 6.78 -51.39
CA ALA A 59 -10.84 6.53 -52.74
C ALA A 59 -10.50 5.13 -53.26
N ARG A 60 -9.38 4.54 -52.84
CA ARG A 60 -9.02 3.13 -53.10
C ARG A 60 -9.96 2.18 -52.35
N LEU A 61 -10.19 2.40 -51.05
CA LEU A 61 -11.13 1.58 -50.25
C LEU A 61 -12.55 1.59 -50.83
N SER A 62 -13.03 2.73 -51.34
CA SER A 62 -14.34 2.80 -52.03
C SER A 62 -14.39 2.03 -53.35
N LYS A 63 -13.25 1.83 -54.05
CA LYS A 63 -13.16 1.07 -55.31
C LYS A 63 -12.95 -0.43 -55.10
N GLU A 64 -12.24 -0.81 -54.04
CA GLU A 64 -11.94 -2.21 -53.68
C GLU A 64 -13.07 -2.87 -52.87
N ALA A 65 -14.12 -2.12 -52.53
CA ALA A 65 -15.27 -2.61 -51.80
C ALA A 65 -16.04 -3.71 -52.58
N PRO A 66 -16.34 -4.87 -51.95
CA PRO A 66 -17.20 -5.88 -52.56
C PRO A 66 -18.58 -5.32 -52.94
N ALA A 67 -19.13 -5.77 -54.07
CA ALA A 67 -20.44 -5.31 -54.55
C ALA A 67 -21.53 -5.49 -53.47
N GLY A 68 -22.21 -4.39 -53.11
CA GLY A 68 -23.23 -4.34 -52.07
C GLY A 68 -22.71 -4.10 -50.64
N ALA A 69 -21.39 -4.06 -50.41
CA ALA A 69 -20.84 -3.70 -49.09
C ALA A 69 -20.70 -2.18 -48.94
N PRO A 70 -21.40 -1.53 -47.99
CA PRO A 70 -21.25 -0.09 -47.78
C PRO A 70 -19.83 0.24 -47.31
N THR A 71 -19.30 1.33 -47.86
CA THR A 71 -17.98 1.90 -47.52
C THR A 71 -18.17 3.41 -47.38
N GLY A 72 -17.53 4.00 -46.37
CA GLY A 72 -17.73 5.39 -46.01
C GLY A 72 -17.19 6.40 -47.04
N GLN A 73 -17.71 7.62 -46.97
CA GLN A 73 -17.13 8.79 -47.64
C GLN A 73 -16.21 9.57 -46.68
N LEU A 74 -15.10 10.07 -47.20
CA LEU A 74 -14.18 10.98 -46.49
C LEU A 74 -14.54 12.44 -46.81
N LEU A 75 -14.49 13.30 -45.79
CA LEU A 75 -14.43 14.76 -45.89
C LEU A 75 -13.21 15.24 -45.09
N GLU A 76 -12.50 16.27 -45.55
CA GLU A 76 -11.32 16.81 -44.89
C GLU A 76 -11.41 18.32 -44.73
N LEU A 77 -11.01 18.83 -43.57
CA LEU A 77 -11.19 20.22 -43.16
C LEU A 77 -9.93 20.76 -42.46
N ALA A 78 -9.35 21.83 -43.01
CA ALA A 78 -8.25 22.54 -42.38
C ALA A 78 -8.77 23.41 -41.21
N GLY A 79 -8.10 23.38 -40.06
CA GLY A 79 -8.39 24.23 -38.91
C GLY A 79 -7.52 23.90 -37.70
N ASP A 80 -7.18 24.91 -36.90
CA ASP A 80 -6.42 24.72 -35.66
C ASP A 80 -7.40 24.42 -34.51
N VAL A 81 -7.23 23.27 -33.84
CA VAL A 81 -8.10 22.88 -32.71
C VAL A 81 -7.99 23.80 -31.50
N THR A 82 -7.01 24.70 -31.44
CA THR A 82 -6.92 25.74 -30.41
C THR A 82 -7.90 26.90 -30.61
N ASP A 83 -8.48 27.07 -31.82
CA ASP A 83 -9.69 27.88 -32.01
C ASP A 83 -10.93 27.03 -31.66
N PRO A 84 -11.77 27.45 -30.69
CA PRO A 84 -13.03 26.77 -30.36
C PRO A 84 -13.93 26.50 -31.58
N LYS A 85 -13.91 27.38 -32.59
CA LYS A 85 -14.74 27.28 -33.80
C LYS A 85 -14.37 26.11 -34.70
N THR A 86 -13.12 25.62 -34.65
CA THR A 86 -12.69 24.47 -35.48
C THR A 86 -13.53 23.22 -35.17
N GLY A 87 -13.92 23.02 -33.91
CA GLY A 87 -14.83 21.94 -33.52
C GLY A 87 -16.24 22.13 -34.08
N GLU A 88 -16.78 23.35 -33.98
CA GLU A 88 -18.11 23.70 -34.48
C GLU A 88 -18.19 23.60 -36.01
N GLN A 89 -17.17 24.04 -36.73
CA GLN A 89 -17.06 23.94 -38.19
C GLN A 89 -16.95 22.49 -38.66
N LEU A 90 -16.10 21.67 -38.01
CA LEU A 90 -15.95 20.25 -38.34
C LEU A 90 -17.27 19.48 -38.18
N VAL A 91 -18.00 19.76 -37.09
CA VAL A 91 -19.31 19.15 -36.81
C VAL A 91 -20.38 19.65 -37.79
N ALA A 92 -20.46 20.96 -38.03
CA ALA A 92 -21.42 21.55 -38.96
C ALA A 92 -21.24 21.01 -40.38
N GLN A 93 -20.00 20.88 -40.86
CA GLN A 93 -19.70 20.36 -42.20
C GLN A 93 -20.01 18.86 -42.35
N ALA A 94 -19.80 18.05 -41.30
CA ALA A 94 -20.24 16.64 -41.29
C ALA A 94 -21.78 16.52 -41.35
N VAL A 95 -22.51 17.40 -40.64
CA VAL A 95 -23.98 17.44 -40.60
C VAL A 95 -24.56 18.01 -41.89
N GLU A 96 -23.97 19.05 -42.48
CA GLU A 96 -24.35 19.58 -43.79
C GLU A 96 -24.19 18.51 -44.88
N ARG A 97 -23.11 17.71 -44.81
CA ARG A 97 -22.79 16.71 -45.82
C ARG A 97 -23.60 15.41 -45.69
N TRP A 98 -23.92 14.97 -44.47
CA TRP A 98 -24.52 13.65 -44.21
C TRP A 98 -25.71 13.65 -43.23
N GLY A 99 -26.24 14.82 -42.87
CA GLY A 99 -27.48 15.00 -42.10
C GLY A 99 -27.40 14.76 -40.60
N GLN A 100 -26.34 14.14 -40.08
CA GLN A 100 -26.16 13.86 -38.65
C GLN A 100 -24.69 13.61 -38.26
N LEU A 101 -24.40 13.65 -36.97
CA LEU A 101 -23.17 13.19 -36.32
C LEU A 101 -23.50 12.10 -35.29
N ASP A 102 -22.94 10.90 -35.41
CA ASP A 102 -23.10 9.81 -34.44
C ASP A 102 -21.89 9.63 -33.52
N ILE A 103 -20.69 9.86 -34.06
CA ILE A 103 -19.41 9.50 -33.42
C ILE A 103 -18.47 10.71 -33.45
N PHE A 104 -17.79 10.99 -32.33
CA PHE A 104 -16.74 12.00 -32.27
C PHE A 104 -15.45 11.43 -31.68
N VAL A 105 -14.30 11.74 -32.28
CA VAL A 105 -12.98 11.30 -31.78
C VAL A 105 -12.08 12.50 -31.55
N ALA A 106 -11.85 12.83 -30.27
CA ALA A 106 -10.88 13.82 -29.84
C ALA A 106 -9.47 13.19 -29.82
N ASN A 107 -8.86 13.15 -31.01
CA ASN A 107 -7.54 12.55 -31.25
C ASN A 107 -6.41 13.58 -31.35
N ALA A 108 -6.69 14.82 -31.78
CA ALA A 108 -5.65 15.84 -31.93
C ALA A 108 -4.87 16.09 -30.63
N GLY A 109 -3.55 16.17 -30.76
CA GLY A 109 -2.65 16.40 -29.65
C GLY A 109 -1.20 16.48 -30.08
N ILE A 110 -0.39 17.13 -29.26
CA ILE A 110 1.06 17.24 -29.42
C ILE A 110 1.81 16.64 -28.23
N PHE A 111 3.04 16.19 -28.49
CA PHE A 111 4.02 15.78 -27.51
C PHE A 111 5.42 16.12 -28.02
N LYS A 112 6.30 16.59 -27.14
CA LYS A 112 7.74 16.78 -27.39
C LYS A 112 8.48 16.42 -26.12
N ALA A 113 9.33 15.39 -26.14
CA ALA A 113 10.11 15.02 -24.96
C ALA A 113 11.00 16.21 -24.50
N SER A 114 10.89 16.59 -23.23
CA SER A 114 11.77 17.58 -22.61
C SER A 114 11.96 17.29 -21.11
N SER A 115 13.19 17.51 -20.62
CA SER A 115 13.53 17.46 -19.20
C SER A 115 12.78 18.56 -18.44
N PHE A 116 12.29 18.27 -17.23
CA PHE A 116 11.46 19.20 -16.44
C PHE A 116 12.07 20.59 -16.26
N LEU A 117 13.40 20.67 -16.09
CA LEU A 117 14.13 21.93 -15.90
C LEU A 117 14.28 22.75 -17.19
N ASP A 118 13.97 22.14 -18.34
CA ASP A 118 14.16 22.63 -19.70
C ASP A 118 12.80 22.72 -20.45
N ILE A 119 11.68 22.73 -19.71
CA ILE A 119 10.35 23.01 -20.25
C ILE A 119 10.15 24.53 -20.30
N GLU A 120 10.23 25.09 -21.50
CA GLU A 120 9.84 26.48 -21.77
C GLU A 120 8.33 26.69 -21.55
N LYS A 121 7.95 27.88 -21.06
CA LYS A 121 6.54 28.25 -20.82
C LYS A 121 5.66 28.00 -22.06
N GLU A 122 6.12 28.37 -23.25
CA GLU A 122 5.34 28.22 -24.48
C GLU A 122 5.11 26.75 -24.85
N MET A 123 6.03 25.84 -24.50
CA MET A 123 5.84 24.40 -24.70
C MET A 123 4.75 23.86 -23.76
N PHE A 124 4.73 24.31 -22.51
CA PHE A 124 3.70 23.97 -21.54
C PHE A 124 2.32 24.51 -21.98
N ASP A 125 2.25 25.80 -22.28
CA ASP A 125 1.01 26.47 -22.70
C ASP A 125 0.45 25.84 -23.98
N THR A 126 1.27 25.65 -25.02
CA THR A 126 0.82 25.01 -26.27
C THR A 126 0.30 23.59 -26.02
N SER A 127 0.95 22.83 -25.13
CA SER A 127 0.49 21.48 -24.77
C SER A 127 -0.92 21.50 -24.17
N PHE A 128 -1.22 22.46 -23.27
CA PHE A 128 -2.56 22.61 -22.71
C PHE A 128 -3.58 23.15 -23.74
N ARG A 129 -3.21 24.18 -24.53
CA ARG A 129 -4.09 24.75 -25.57
C ARG A 129 -4.55 23.67 -26.55
N VAL A 130 -3.64 22.83 -27.04
CA VAL A 130 -3.98 21.77 -28.01
C VAL A 130 -4.66 20.58 -27.31
N ASN A 131 -4.02 19.97 -26.31
CA ASN A 131 -4.43 18.66 -25.79
C ASN A 131 -5.63 18.70 -24.85
N VAL A 132 -5.91 19.86 -24.22
CA VAL A 132 -7.00 20.03 -23.25
C VAL A 132 -8.07 20.95 -23.83
N ASN A 133 -7.74 22.20 -24.16
CA ASN A 133 -8.75 23.17 -24.58
C ASN A 133 -9.37 22.78 -25.93
N GLY A 134 -8.56 22.41 -26.92
CA GLY A 134 -9.09 21.95 -28.21
C GLY A 134 -9.92 20.68 -28.13
N ALA A 135 -9.55 19.74 -27.25
CA ALA A 135 -10.36 18.56 -26.97
C ALA A 135 -11.68 18.93 -26.26
N PHE A 136 -11.68 19.87 -25.31
CA PHE A 136 -12.88 20.35 -24.62
C PHE A 136 -13.88 21.01 -25.60
N TYR A 137 -13.43 22.00 -26.38
CA TYR A 137 -14.32 22.72 -27.30
C TYR A 137 -14.86 21.82 -28.41
N ALA A 138 -14.04 20.93 -28.97
CA ALA A 138 -14.48 20.03 -30.02
C ALA A 138 -15.46 18.94 -29.52
N CYS A 139 -15.23 18.38 -28.32
CA CYS A 139 -16.21 17.50 -27.67
C CYS A 139 -17.50 18.25 -27.29
N GLN A 140 -17.42 19.52 -26.87
CA GLN A 140 -18.60 20.34 -26.56
C GLN A 140 -19.44 20.62 -27.82
N ALA A 141 -18.81 20.93 -28.96
CA ALA A 141 -19.50 21.09 -30.24
C ALA A 141 -20.22 19.81 -30.68
N ALA A 142 -19.53 18.67 -30.59
CA ALA A 142 -20.11 17.36 -30.89
C ALA A 142 -21.27 17.00 -29.97
N ALA A 143 -21.13 17.21 -28.66
CA ALA A 143 -22.18 16.96 -27.67
C ALA A 143 -23.43 17.83 -27.93
N ARG A 144 -23.26 19.13 -28.19
CA ARG A 144 -24.37 20.03 -28.56
C ARG A 144 -25.15 19.48 -29.76
N GLN A 145 -24.46 19.02 -30.80
CA GLN A 145 -25.09 18.44 -31.99
C GLN A 145 -25.80 17.12 -31.69
N MET A 146 -25.18 16.21 -30.93
CA MET A 146 -25.80 14.93 -30.56
C MET A 146 -27.05 15.12 -29.69
N VAL A 147 -27.05 16.10 -28.77
CA VAL A 147 -28.22 16.51 -27.99
C VAL A 147 -29.31 17.08 -28.90
N ALA A 148 -28.96 18.02 -29.80
CA ALA A 148 -29.92 18.62 -30.74
C ALA A 148 -30.57 17.60 -31.69
N GLN A 149 -29.88 16.50 -31.99
CA GLN A 149 -30.43 15.38 -32.78
C GLN A 149 -31.35 14.45 -31.99
N GLY A 150 -31.27 14.42 -30.66
CA GLY A 150 -32.08 13.55 -29.79
C GLY A 150 -31.84 12.04 -29.95
N LYS A 151 -30.77 11.61 -30.62
CA LYS A 151 -30.46 10.19 -30.94
C LYS A 151 -29.38 9.55 -30.04
N GLY A 152 -28.78 10.32 -29.13
CA GLY A 152 -27.54 9.93 -28.45
C GLY A 152 -26.31 9.97 -29.37
N GLY A 153 -25.24 9.26 -28.98
CA GLY A 153 -24.00 9.18 -29.76
C GLY A 153 -22.83 8.58 -28.97
N SER A 154 -21.63 8.60 -29.55
CA SER A 154 -20.39 8.13 -28.92
C SER A 154 -19.25 9.14 -29.08
N ILE A 155 -18.65 9.57 -27.97
CA ILE A 155 -17.49 10.47 -27.92
C ILE A 155 -16.29 9.71 -27.36
N ILE A 156 -15.17 9.73 -28.08
CA ILE A 156 -13.96 8.95 -27.78
C ILE A 156 -12.77 9.91 -27.63
N GLY A 157 -12.21 10.01 -26.42
CA GLY A 157 -10.98 10.75 -26.15
C GLY A 157 -9.74 9.87 -26.34
N ILE A 158 -8.74 10.34 -27.08
CA ILE A 158 -7.43 9.65 -27.15
C ILE A 158 -6.53 10.20 -26.04
N SER A 159 -6.55 9.54 -24.89
CA SER A 159 -5.69 9.85 -23.74
C SER A 159 -4.30 9.19 -23.91
N SER A 160 -3.75 8.57 -22.87
CA SER A 160 -2.54 7.73 -22.88
C SER A 160 -2.45 6.98 -21.56
N ILE A 161 -1.68 5.88 -21.50
CA ILE A 161 -1.21 5.33 -20.20
C ILE A 161 -0.55 6.41 -19.33
N SER A 162 0.03 7.45 -19.95
CA SER A 162 0.64 8.62 -19.32
C SER A 162 -0.32 9.52 -18.53
N ALA A 163 -1.64 9.23 -18.57
CA ALA A 163 -2.63 9.81 -17.67
C ALA A 163 -2.68 9.10 -16.30
N LEU A 164 -2.25 7.83 -16.26
CA LEU A 164 -2.26 6.96 -15.07
C LEU A 164 -0.87 6.80 -14.43
N LEU A 165 0.21 7.07 -15.18
CA LEU A 165 1.58 7.06 -14.69
C LEU A 165 2.36 8.32 -15.10
N GLY A 166 3.30 8.73 -14.25
CA GLY A 166 4.20 9.86 -14.52
C GLY A 166 5.37 9.48 -15.43
N GLY A 167 5.84 10.43 -16.22
CA GLY A 167 7.05 10.26 -17.05
C GLY A 167 7.98 11.48 -16.97
N GLY A 168 9.26 11.24 -16.66
CA GLY A 168 10.23 12.31 -16.33
C GLY A 168 10.63 13.24 -17.48
N GLN A 169 10.29 12.92 -18.74
CA GLN A 169 10.50 13.78 -19.91
C GLN A 169 9.20 14.30 -20.54
N GLN A 170 8.07 14.20 -19.81
CA GLN A 170 6.74 14.53 -20.34
C GLN A 170 5.87 15.26 -19.30
N VAL A 171 6.50 16.04 -18.40
CA VAL A 171 5.81 16.70 -17.27
C VAL A 171 4.79 17.76 -17.73
N HIS A 172 4.94 18.35 -18.92
CA HIS A 172 3.92 19.20 -19.55
C HIS A 172 2.78 18.40 -20.21
N TYR A 173 3.00 17.12 -20.55
CA TYR A 173 2.08 16.30 -21.35
C TYR A 173 1.22 15.35 -20.52
N THR A 174 1.81 14.66 -19.53
CA THR A 174 1.08 13.78 -18.59
C THR A 174 -0.14 14.48 -17.98
N PRO A 175 -0.05 15.72 -17.46
CA PRO A 175 -1.22 16.44 -16.94
C PRO A 175 -2.31 16.68 -17.98
N THR A 176 -1.95 16.93 -19.25
CA THR A 176 -2.96 17.16 -20.31
C THR A 176 -3.75 15.89 -20.64
N LYS A 177 -3.10 14.72 -20.62
CA LYS A 177 -3.79 13.44 -20.85
C LYS A 177 -4.59 12.97 -19.63
N ALA A 178 -4.14 13.31 -18.41
CA ALA A 178 -4.94 13.16 -17.19
C ALA A 178 -6.17 14.08 -17.17
N ALA A 179 -6.03 15.34 -17.59
CA ALA A 179 -7.14 16.28 -17.74
C ALA A 179 -8.16 15.80 -18.79
N LEU A 180 -7.70 15.35 -19.97
CA LEU A 180 -8.56 14.73 -20.98
C LEU A 180 -9.30 13.49 -20.46
N LEU A 181 -8.63 12.63 -19.67
CA LEU A 181 -9.23 11.45 -19.06
C LEU A 181 -10.32 11.81 -18.03
N SER A 182 -10.05 12.74 -17.13
CA SER A 182 -11.02 13.23 -16.15
C SER A 182 -12.20 13.92 -16.83
N MET A 183 -11.94 14.77 -17.83
CA MET A 183 -12.95 15.44 -18.65
C MET A 183 -13.86 14.44 -19.37
N THR A 184 -13.32 13.35 -19.93
CA THR A 184 -14.10 12.24 -20.49
C THR A 184 -15.08 11.68 -19.46
N GLN A 185 -14.65 11.43 -18.23
CA GLN A 185 -15.49 10.89 -17.17
C GLN A 185 -16.57 11.88 -16.71
N SER A 186 -16.24 13.16 -16.57
CA SER A 186 -17.24 14.21 -16.27
C SER A 186 -18.28 14.37 -17.37
N MET A 187 -17.86 14.34 -18.65
CA MET A 187 -18.78 14.38 -19.80
C MET A 187 -19.66 13.12 -19.88
N ALA A 188 -19.13 11.95 -19.52
CA ALA A 188 -19.88 10.69 -19.48
C ALA A 188 -21.07 10.76 -18.51
N ILE A 189 -20.90 11.43 -17.37
CA ILE A 189 -21.96 11.67 -16.38
C ILE A 189 -22.93 12.75 -16.90
N ALA A 190 -22.40 13.91 -17.32
CA ALA A 190 -23.20 15.07 -17.72
C ALA A 190 -24.14 14.81 -18.91
N LEU A 191 -23.74 13.92 -19.83
CA LEU A 191 -24.47 13.60 -21.06
C LEU A 191 -25.21 12.23 -21.01
N ALA A 192 -25.20 11.54 -19.86
CA ALA A 192 -25.84 10.23 -19.70
C ALA A 192 -27.36 10.26 -19.91
N LYS A 193 -28.01 11.38 -19.53
CA LYS A 193 -29.43 11.63 -19.77
C LYS A 193 -29.77 11.65 -21.27
N ASP A 194 -28.88 12.21 -22.08
CA ASP A 194 -29.02 12.40 -23.53
C ASP A 194 -28.59 11.16 -24.34
N LYS A 195 -28.24 10.07 -23.65
CA LYS A 195 -27.74 8.81 -24.21
C LYS A 195 -26.46 8.95 -25.07
N ILE A 196 -25.63 9.94 -24.74
CA ILE A 196 -24.30 10.09 -25.33
C ILE A 196 -23.30 9.35 -24.44
N ARG A 197 -22.59 8.38 -25.01
CA ARG A 197 -21.56 7.60 -24.34
C ARG A 197 -20.22 8.31 -24.50
N VAL A 198 -19.45 8.46 -23.43
CA VAL A 198 -18.17 9.18 -23.49
C VAL A 198 -17.07 8.33 -22.87
N ASN A 199 -16.07 7.92 -23.65
CA ASN A 199 -15.05 6.95 -23.22
C ASN A 199 -13.64 7.41 -23.65
N ALA A 200 -12.59 6.86 -23.03
CA ALA A 200 -11.22 7.13 -23.39
C ALA A 200 -10.49 5.87 -23.87
N LEU A 201 -9.76 5.99 -24.99
CA LEU A 201 -8.67 5.07 -25.32
C LEU A 201 -7.39 5.56 -24.64
N LEU A 202 -6.63 4.66 -24.04
CA LEU A 202 -5.34 4.94 -23.40
C LEU A 202 -4.23 4.18 -24.15
N PRO A 203 -3.68 4.75 -25.24
CA PRO A 203 -2.55 4.16 -25.94
C PRO A 203 -1.31 4.01 -25.06
N GLY A 204 -0.60 2.89 -25.25
CA GLY A 204 0.75 2.67 -24.75
C GLY A 204 1.81 3.34 -25.63
N THR A 205 2.97 2.68 -25.81
CA THR A 205 3.97 3.12 -26.78
C THR A 205 3.54 2.66 -28.17
N ILE A 206 3.14 3.60 -29.02
CA ILE A 206 2.67 3.35 -30.40
C ILE A 206 3.65 3.98 -31.39
N HIS A 207 4.05 3.21 -32.41
CA HIS A 207 4.81 3.70 -33.55
C HIS A 207 3.95 4.66 -34.37
N THR A 208 4.33 5.93 -34.36
CA THR A 208 3.72 7.02 -35.14
C THR A 208 4.87 7.89 -35.64
N GLN A 209 4.60 8.80 -36.58
CA GLN A 209 5.61 9.71 -37.15
C GLN A 209 6.34 10.57 -36.11
N LEU A 210 5.73 10.78 -34.93
CA LEU A 210 6.35 11.43 -33.77
C LEU A 210 7.47 10.60 -33.11
N ALA A 211 7.58 9.31 -33.45
CA ALA A 211 8.51 8.33 -32.90
C ALA A 211 9.45 7.71 -33.96
N ASP A 212 9.37 8.07 -35.24
CA ASP A 212 10.20 7.49 -36.30
C ASP A 212 11.71 7.58 -35.99
N ASN A 213 12.17 8.74 -35.50
CA ASN A 213 13.56 8.95 -35.07
C ASN A 213 13.97 8.08 -33.87
N ASP A 214 13.01 7.75 -33.00
CA ASP A 214 13.23 6.91 -31.81
C ASP A 214 13.25 5.43 -32.15
N MET A 215 12.51 5.02 -33.19
CA MET A 215 12.43 3.64 -33.68
C MET A 215 13.52 3.31 -34.71
N ALA A 216 14.06 4.31 -35.40
CA ALA A 216 15.27 4.18 -36.22
C ALA A 216 16.55 3.92 -35.37
N ASN A 217 16.51 4.24 -34.07
CA ASN A 217 17.56 3.87 -33.13
C ASN A 217 17.29 2.46 -32.57
N GLU A 218 18.06 1.48 -33.04
CA GLU A 218 17.89 0.05 -32.70
C GLU A 218 18.00 -0.25 -31.19
N GLU A 219 18.88 0.43 -30.45
CA GLU A 219 18.98 0.28 -28.99
C GLU A 219 17.72 0.81 -28.28
N LYS A 220 17.24 1.98 -28.71
CA LYS A 220 16.05 2.63 -28.15
C LYS A 220 14.77 1.86 -28.51
N ARG A 221 14.68 1.35 -29.74
CA ARG A 221 13.62 0.44 -30.20
C ARG A 221 13.54 -0.80 -29.32
N LYS A 222 14.65 -1.53 -29.16
CA LYS A 222 14.73 -2.72 -28.28
C LYS A 222 14.39 -2.39 -26.82
N TYR A 223 14.86 -1.27 -26.30
CA TYR A 223 14.51 -0.82 -24.94
C TYR A 223 13.00 -0.53 -24.76
N LEU A 224 12.33 0.02 -25.78
CA LEU A 224 10.88 0.25 -25.75
C LEU A 224 10.10 -1.07 -25.87
N GLU A 225 10.46 -1.92 -26.83
CA GLU A 225 9.85 -3.24 -27.05
C GLU A 225 9.95 -4.14 -25.81
N HIS A 226 11.12 -4.19 -25.19
CA HIS A 226 11.39 -4.99 -23.98
C HIS A 226 10.58 -4.56 -22.74
N ARG A 227 10.10 -3.31 -22.70
CA ARG A 227 9.24 -2.83 -21.59
C ARG A 227 7.78 -3.23 -21.77
N ILE A 228 7.38 -3.66 -22.96
CA ILE A 228 6.01 -4.05 -23.31
C ILE A 228 5.94 -5.58 -23.20
N PRO A 229 5.13 -6.17 -22.30
CA PRO A 229 4.98 -7.62 -22.18
C PRO A 229 4.65 -8.35 -23.50
N TRP A 230 3.99 -7.66 -24.43
CA TRP A 230 3.70 -8.20 -25.77
C TRP A 230 4.90 -8.25 -26.73
N GLY A 231 6.10 -7.84 -26.29
CA GLY A 231 7.37 -7.95 -27.03
C GLY A 231 7.50 -7.03 -28.25
N ARG A 232 6.57 -6.10 -28.46
CA ARG A 232 6.56 -5.17 -29.60
C ARG A 232 6.00 -3.81 -29.21
N VAL A 233 6.45 -2.77 -29.92
CA VAL A 233 5.75 -1.48 -29.95
C VAL A 233 4.41 -1.63 -30.68
N GLY A 234 3.39 -0.92 -30.22
CA GLY A 234 2.07 -0.91 -30.86
C GLY A 234 2.11 -0.19 -32.21
N LYS A 235 1.16 -0.48 -33.10
CA LYS A 235 0.96 0.22 -34.36
C LYS A 235 -0.33 1.06 -34.29
N PRO A 236 -0.52 2.07 -35.15
CA PRO A 236 -1.75 2.87 -35.15
C PRO A 236 -3.02 2.02 -35.33
N GLU A 237 -2.92 0.91 -36.07
CA GLU A 237 -4.02 -0.01 -36.35
C GLU A 237 -4.48 -0.78 -35.11
N ASP A 238 -3.62 -0.96 -34.09
CA ASP A 238 -4.01 -1.60 -32.81
C ASP A 238 -5.10 -0.79 -32.07
N LEU A 239 -5.22 0.51 -32.35
CA LEU A 239 -6.23 1.40 -31.77
C LEU A 239 -7.55 1.41 -32.55
N ALA A 240 -7.53 0.98 -33.82
CA ALA A 240 -8.68 1.09 -34.71
C ALA A 240 -9.83 0.15 -34.31
N GLY A 241 -9.52 -1.11 -33.98
CA GLY A 241 -10.51 -2.08 -33.46
C GLY A 241 -11.19 -1.61 -32.16
N PRO A 242 -10.44 -1.20 -31.12
CA PRO A 242 -10.98 -0.57 -29.92
C PRO A 242 -11.83 0.68 -30.18
N ALA A 243 -11.46 1.52 -31.15
CA ALA A 243 -12.27 2.67 -31.56
C ALA A 243 -13.62 2.23 -32.20
N VAL A 244 -13.61 1.22 -33.07
CA VAL A 244 -14.84 0.65 -33.66
C VAL A 244 -15.73 0.04 -32.58
N PHE A 245 -15.16 -0.66 -31.60
CA PHE A 245 -15.91 -1.18 -30.45
C PHE A 245 -16.66 -0.07 -29.71
N LEU A 246 -15.96 1.00 -29.32
CA LEU A 246 -16.56 2.15 -28.61
C LEU A 246 -17.57 2.94 -29.48
N ALA A 247 -17.38 2.99 -30.80
CA ALA A 247 -18.32 3.59 -31.74
C ALA A 247 -19.59 2.74 -31.96
N THR A 248 -19.52 1.41 -31.78
CA THR A 248 -20.63 0.49 -32.10
C THR A 248 -21.60 0.34 -30.92
N ASP A 249 -22.76 0.98 -31.02
CA ASP A 249 -23.81 0.97 -29.97
C ASP A 249 -24.27 -0.45 -29.59
N LYS A 250 -24.29 -1.40 -30.53
CA LYS A 250 -24.62 -2.81 -30.27
C LYS A 250 -23.57 -3.58 -29.47
N MET A 251 -22.33 -3.08 -29.39
CA MET A 251 -21.22 -3.73 -28.67
C MET A 251 -20.87 -3.01 -27.37
N SER A 252 -20.98 -1.68 -27.35
CA SER A 252 -20.56 -0.83 -26.22
C SER A 252 -21.68 0.08 -25.69
N GLY A 253 -22.95 -0.22 -25.99
CA GLY A 253 -24.12 0.59 -25.62
C GLY A 253 -24.33 0.86 -24.12
N PHE A 254 -23.71 0.05 -23.25
CA PHE A 254 -23.71 0.27 -21.80
C PHE A 254 -22.31 0.63 -21.24
N VAL A 255 -21.37 1.00 -22.13
CA VAL A 255 -20.01 1.42 -21.78
C VAL A 255 -19.92 2.95 -21.93
N THR A 256 -19.81 3.64 -20.79
CA THR A 256 -19.57 5.10 -20.70
C THR A 256 -18.68 5.37 -19.48
N GLY A 257 -17.87 6.43 -19.54
CA GLY A 257 -16.87 6.77 -18.52
C GLY A 257 -15.65 5.84 -18.47
N ALA A 258 -15.53 4.89 -19.40
CA ALA A 258 -14.53 3.82 -19.36
C ALA A 258 -13.14 4.27 -19.84
N GLN A 259 -12.12 3.62 -19.27
CA GLN A 259 -10.70 3.86 -19.57
C GLN A 259 -10.11 2.60 -20.23
N LEU A 260 -10.12 2.54 -21.56
CA LEU A 260 -9.71 1.34 -22.30
C LEU A 260 -8.22 1.40 -22.65
N LEU A 261 -7.41 0.64 -21.92
CA LEU A 261 -5.98 0.45 -22.17
C LEU A 261 -5.74 -0.27 -23.50
N VAL A 262 -4.87 0.27 -24.34
CA VAL A 262 -4.42 -0.34 -25.61
C VAL A 262 -2.90 -0.18 -25.71
N ASP A 263 -2.19 -1.01 -24.95
CA ASP A 263 -0.80 -0.73 -24.57
C ASP A 263 0.15 -1.95 -24.61
N GLY A 264 -0.36 -3.15 -24.84
CA GLY A 264 0.41 -4.40 -24.77
C GLY A 264 0.87 -4.80 -23.37
N GLY A 265 0.22 -4.27 -22.32
CA GLY A 265 0.48 -4.57 -20.91
C GLY A 265 1.57 -3.71 -20.24
N ILE A 266 2.12 -2.70 -20.91
CA ILE A 266 3.20 -1.86 -20.35
C ILE A 266 2.78 -1.07 -19.10
N PHE A 267 1.49 -0.73 -18.96
CA PHE A 267 0.95 -0.11 -17.75
C PHE A 267 1.08 -1.04 -16.54
N LEU A 268 0.86 -2.34 -16.74
CA LEU A 268 0.96 -3.36 -15.69
C LEU A 268 2.43 -3.75 -15.42
N SER A 269 3.28 -3.84 -16.46
CA SER A 269 4.71 -4.14 -16.29
C SER A 269 5.48 -3.07 -15.52
N GLY A 270 4.96 -1.84 -15.45
CA GLY A 270 5.53 -0.74 -14.66
C GLY A 270 5.71 -1.03 -13.16
N GLN A 271 5.05 -2.06 -12.62
CA GLN A 271 5.23 -2.52 -11.22
C GLN A 271 6.32 -3.60 -11.05
N GLY A 272 6.92 -4.15 -12.12
CA GLY A 272 7.80 -5.31 -12.03
C GLY A 272 8.98 -5.31 -13.02
N LYS A 273 10.19 -5.19 -12.47
CA LYS A 273 11.51 -5.52 -13.07
C LYS A 273 11.68 -5.25 -14.58
N ALA A 274 12.47 -4.22 -14.93
CA ALA A 274 13.19 -4.25 -16.20
C ALA A 274 14.15 -5.44 -16.24
N VAL A 275 13.85 -6.47 -17.03
CA VAL A 275 14.67 -7.70 -17.14
C VAL A 275 15.94 -7.37 -17.92
N LEU A 276 17.04 -7.06 -17.25
CA LEU A 276 18.32 -6.94 -17.94
C LEU A 276 18.81 -8.33 -18.36
N ASN A 277 18.74 -8.64 -19.65
CA ASN A 277 19.34 -9.85 -20.21
C ASN A 277 20.87 -9.77 -20.09
N THR A 278 21.42 -10.35 -19.02
CA THR A 278 22.87 -10.42 -18.78
C THR A 278 23.50 -11.55 -19.58
N THR A 279 23.73 -11.32 -20.88
CA THR A 279 24.54 -12.19 -21.75
C THR A 279 25.59 -11.38 -22.52
N ASP A 280 26.31 -10.52 -21.80
CA ASP A 280 27.55 -9.89 -22.25
C ASP A 280 28.42 -9.53 -21.03
N GLU A 281 29.74 -9.61 -21.16
CA GLU A 281 30.66 -9.43 -20.01
C GLU A 281 30.79 -7.95 -19.55
N PRO A 282 31.01 -7.69 -18.25
CA PRO A 282 31.01 -6.35 -17.69
C PRO A 282 32.29 -5.55 -18.03
N ARG A 283 32.39 -5.01 -19.24
CA ARG A 283 33.38 -3.97 -19.60
C ARG A 283 33.16 -2.72 -18.74
N SER A 284 34.16 -2.38 -17.92
CA SER A 284 34.02 -1.47 -16.78
C SER A 284 33.98 0.03 -17.12
N PHE A 285 32.79 0.55 -17.45
CA PHE A 285 32.57 2.00 -17.60
C PHE A 285 32.27 2.72 -16.27
N THR A 286 33.32 3.08 -15.55
CA THR A 286 33.24 3.87 -14.30
C THR A 286 32.91 5.36 -14.55
N ARG A 287 31.62 5.70 -14.70
CA ARG A 287 31.17 7.11 -14.67
C ARG A 287 31.08 7.63 -13.24
N GLY A 288 31.93 8.62 -12.91
CA GLY A 288 32.13 9.10 -11.54
C GLY A 288 30.98 9.92 -10.93
N ARG A 289 30.67 9.66 -9.66
CA ARG A 289 29.64 10.35 -8.87
C ARG A 289 30.09 11.75 -8.45
N LEU A 290 29.37 12.79 -8.90
CA LEU A 290 29.55 14.17 -8.40
C LEU A 290 29.08 14.28 -6.94
N SER A 291 29.72 15.17 -6.15
CA SER A 291 29.48 15.28 -4.71
C SER A 291 29.26 16.73 -4.25
N ARG A 292 28.15 16.98 -3.55
CA ARG A 292 27.97 18.10 -2.61
C ARG A 292 27.97 17.50 -1.18
N GLY A 293 28.67 18.04 -0.17
CA GLY A 293 29.70 19.08 -0.24
C GLY A 293 30.14 19.68 1.10
N LYS A 294 31.02 19.01 1.87
CA LYS A 294 31.93 19.60 2.87
C LYS A 294 33.04 18.58 3.18
N GLY A 295 34.26 19.06 3.50
CA GLY A 295 35.45 18.21 3.73
C GLY A 295 36.43 18.16 2.55
N LEU A 296 37.41 19.07 2.54
CA LEU A 296 38.53 19.05 1.60
C LEU A 296 39.52 17.95 2.03
N ARG A 297 39.61 16.86 1.26
CA ARG A 297 40.52 15.75 1.55
C ARG A 297 41.98 16.24 1.54
N ARG A 298 42.61 16.27 2.72
CA ARG A 298 44.00 16.74 2.91
C ARG A 298 45.05 15.70 2.51
N THR A 299 44.69 14.41 2.48
CA THR A 299 45.59 13.26 2.28
C THR A 299 45.56 12.71 0.84
N THR A 300 44.37 12.52 0.24
CA THR A 300 44.22 12.01 -1.13
C THR A 300 44.14 13.15 -2.16
N GLY A 301 44.33 12.83 -3.44
CA GLY A 301 44.38 13.83 -4.53
C GLY A 301 45.78 14.23 -4.98
N CYS A 302 45.87 14.74 -6.20
CA CYS A 302 47.10 15.31 -6.75
C CYS A 302 47.54 16.54 -5.96
N LEU A 303 48.85 16.73 -5.84
CA LEU A 303 49.50 17.82 -5.10
C LEU A 303 49.06 19.18 -5.65
N THR A 304 48.86 19.30 -6.97
CA THR A 304 48.39 20.53 -7.62
C THR A 304 46.99 20.94 -7.14
N CYS A 305 46.02 20.02 -7.08
CA CYS A 305 44.68 20.32 -6.57
C CYS A 305 44.70 20.58 -5.06
N ARG A 306 45.48 19.81 -4.29
CA ARG A 306 45.64 19.99 -2.83
C ARG A 306 46.22 21.37 -2.49
N ARG A 307 47.30 21.81 -3.16
CA ARG A 307 47.88 23.17 -3.01
C ARG A 307 46.84 24.25 -3.37
N ARG A 308 46.10 24.06 -4.46
CA ARG A 308 45.03 24.97 -4.92
C ARG A 308 43.73 24.88 -4.09
N ARG A 309 43.70 24.08 -3.02
CA ARG A 309 42.54 23.82 -2.14
C ARG A 309 41.24 23.42 -2.88
N VAL A 310 41.36 22.77 -4.04
CA VAL A 310 40.21 22.25 -4.82
C VAL A 310 40.16 20.72 -4.77
N LYS A 311 38.96 20.15 -4.87
CA LYS A 311 38.79 18.68 -4.89
C LYS A 311 39.49 18.09 -6.13
N CYS A 312 40.24 17.03 -5.92
CA CYS A 312 40.80 16.20 -6.98
C CYS A 312 39.84 15.05 -7.32
N ASP A 313 39.84 14.68 -8.58
CA ASP A 313 39.12 13.53 -9.16
C ASP A 313 40.04 12.29 -9.33
N GLU A 314 41.30 12.39 -8.91
CA GLU A 314 42.28 11.30 -8.74
C GLU A 314 42.67 10.47 -9.99
N VAL A 315 42.08 10.78 -11.15
CA VAL A 315 42.47 10.27 -12.47
C VAL A 315 43.94 10.57 -12.79
N LYS A 316 44.69 9.53 -13.18
CA LYS A 316 46.08 9.59 -13.66
C LYS A 316 46.12 9.46 -15.19
N PRO A 317 47.10 10.05 -15.90
CA PRO A 317 48.20 10.86 -15.38
C PRO A 317 47.81 12.31 -15.03
N ARG A 318 46.70 12.85 -15.58
CA ARG A 318 46.21 14.20 -15.26
C ARG A 318 44.74 14.17 -14.81
N CYS A 319 44.48 14.74 -13.64
CA CYS A 319 43.13 14.90 -13.12
C CYS A 319 42.37 16.02 -13.88
N GLY A 320 41.06 15.87 -14.06
CA GLY A 320 40.21 16.81 -14.78
C GLY A 320 40.23 18.22 -14.17
N GLY A 321 40.33 18.34 -12.85
CA GLY A 321 40.50 19.63 -12.15
C GLY A 321 41.82 20.37 -12.44
N CYS A 322 42.83 19.67 -12.95
CA CYS A 322 44.06 20.26 -13.48
C CYS A 322 43.96 20.50 -14.99
N THR A 323 43.47 19.53 -15.75
CA THR A 323 43.29 19.62 -17.21
C THR A 323 42.42 20.82 -17.61
N ARG A 324 41.26 21.04 -16.97
CA ARG A 324 40.36 22.17 -17.24
C ARG A 324 40.96 23.56 -16.99
N LYS A 325 42.03 23.65 -16.18
CA LYS A 325 42.77 24.90 -15.91
C LYS A 325 44.20 24.84 -16.47
N LYS A 326 44.47 23.93 -17.42
CA LYS A 326 45.76 23.64 -18.08
C LYS A 326 46.95 23.38 -17.13
N ALA A 327 46.74 23.30 -15.83
CA ALA A 327 47.77 23.19 -14.80
C ALA A 327 48.51 21.83 -14.85
N ARG A 328 49.82 21.85 -14.59
CA ARG A 328 50.65 20.64 -14.41
C ARG A 328 50.10 19.80 -13.26
N CYS A 329 49.76 18.54 -13.51
CA CYS A 329 49.12 17.66 -12.54
C CYS A 329 50.15 16.70 -11.97
N GLU A 330 50.40 16.74 -10.65
CA GLU A 330 51.42 15.92 -10.01
C GLU A 330 50.82 15.09 -8.87
N TYR A 331 51.01 13.78 -8.94
CA TYR A 331 50.74 12.87 -7.84
C TYR A 331 52.05 12.55 -7.11
N ALA A 332 51.99 12.34 -5.80
CA ALA A 332 53.12 11.75 -5.09
C ALA A 332 53.38 10.34 -5.66
N LYS A 333 54.63 10.03 -6.00
CA LYS A 333 55.02 8.66 -6.34
C LYS A 333 54.97 7.82 -5.06
N ILE A 334 54.39 6.64 -5.15
CA ILE A 334 54.44 5.63 -4.08
C ILE A 334 55.76 4.88 -4.26
N GLN A 335 56.62 4.88 -3.23
CA GLN A 335 57.73 3.93 -3.14
C GLN A 335 57.21 2.64 -2.50
N ALA A 336 57.77 1.50 -2.89
CA ALA A 336 57.43 0.20 -2.33
C ALA A 336 58.45 -0.22 -1.26
N GLY A 337 57.96 -0.78 -0.15
CA GLY A 337 58.77 -1.54 0.80
C GLY A 337 58.87 -0.99 2.23
N THR A 338 59.00 -1.93 3.18
CA THR A 338 59.34 -1.76 4.61
C THR A 338 58.32 -1.09 5.55
N LYS A 339 58.48 -1.37 6.86
CA LYS A 339 57.50 -1.17 7.94
C LYS A 339 57.90 -0.04 8.90
N THR A 340 57.03 0.22 9.87
CA THR A 340 57.22 0.96 11.14
C THR A 340 57.21 2.50 11.10
N SER A 341 56.73 3.06 12.21
CA SER A 341 56.72 4.48 12.59
C SER A 341 57.84 4.73 13.63
N PRO A 342 58.19 5.97 14.03
CA PRO A 342 57.66 7.28 13.61
C PRO A 342 58.77 8.33 13.27
N ALA A 343 58.40 9.62 13.31
CA ALA A 343 59.27 10.82 13.42
C ALA A 343 59.89 11.41 12.13
N ARG A 344 60.62 12.53 12.32
CA ARG A 344 61.16 13.47 11.31
C ARG A 344 62.71 13.37 11.27
N ASP A 345 63.50 14.01 10.41
CA ASP A 345 63.31 15.26 9.64
C ASP A 345 64.30 15.39 8.43
N ALA A 346 64.14 16.47 7.64
CA ALA A 346 65.16 17.18 6.83
C ALA A 346 65.90 16.60 5.55
N THR A 347 65.86 17.42 4.48
CA THR A 347 66.97 17.82 3.54
C THR A 347 67.56 16.94 2.40
N THR A 348 67.08 17.20 1.16
CA THR A 348 67.83 17.56 -0.09
C THR A 348 68.77 16.55 -0.83
N PRO A 349 69.16 16.78 -2.13
CA PRO A 349 69.27 15.69 -3.13
C PRO A 349 70.57 15.61 -3.97
N LYS A 350 70.66 14.60 -4.86
CA LYS A 350 71.07 14.73 -6.28
C LYS A 350 70.81 13.47 -7.15
N SER A 351 70.82 13.67 -8.47
CA SER A 351 70.73 12.71 -9.59
C SER A 351 72.13 12.58 -10.28
N PRO A 352 72.39 11.78 -11.35
CA PRO A 352 71.52 11.07 -12.31
C PRO A 352 71.69 9.52 -12.24
N THR A 353 71.69 8.62 -13.26
CA THR A 353 71.88 8.69 -14.74
C THR A 353 71.24 7.51 -15.52
N PHE A 354 71.64 7.38 -16.79
CA PHE A 354 71.32 6.47 -17.92
C PHE A 354 71.71 4.98 -17.68
N GLU A 355 71.27 3.95 -18.41
CA GLU A 355 70.28 3.75 -19.53
C GLU A 355 69.83 2.23 -19.54
N GLN A 356 69.36 1.47 -20.57
CA GLN A 356 69.23 1.62 -22.05
C GLN A 356 68.12 0.70 -22.66
N GLN A 357 68.22 0.44 -23.97
CA GLN A 357 67.59 -0.53 -24.91
C GLN A 357 67.73 -2.03 -24.48
N GLU A 358 67.12 -3.11 -25.00
CA GLU A 358 66.20 -3.57 -26.09
C GLU A 358 66.14 -5.14 -25.94
N ASP A 359 65.39 -6.03 -26.64
CA ASP A 359 64.09 -6.03 -27.34
C ASP A 359 63.67 -7.53 -27.66
N GLN A 360 62.47 -7.74 -28.21
CA GLN A 360 62.06 -8.84 -29.12
C GLN A 360 62.05 -10.34 -28.72
N SER A 361 60.86 -10.79 -28.29
CA SER A 361 59.99 -11.75 -29.03
C SER A 361 60.17 -13.30 -29.00
N ARG A 362 59.03 -14.00 -29.19
CA ARG A 362 58.82 -15.38 -29.76
C ARG A 362 59.26 -16.62 -28.96
N GLU A 363 58.73 -17.84 -29.18
CA GLU A 363 57.36 -18.32 -29.52
C GLU A 363 57.27 -19.87 -29.36
N LEU A 364 56.05 -20.42 -29.20
CA LEU A 364 55.58 -21.78 -29.57
C LEU A 364 56.02 -23.09 -28.86
N SER A 365 55.06 -24.03 -28.90
CA SER A 365 55.14 -25.52 -28.86
C SER A 365 54.95 -26.26 -27.51
N ALA A 366 54.63 -27.56 -27.60
CA ALA A 366 53.93 -28.37 -26.58
C ALA A 366 54.31 -29.87 -26.66
N ASN A 367 53.56 -30.74 -25.94
CA ASN A 367 53.65 -32.23 -25.91
C ASN A 367 54.86 -32.80 -25.10
N ASP A 368 54.82 -33.98 -24.45
CA ASP A 368 53.76 -35.02 -24.36
C ASP A 368 53.91 -36.03 -23.19
N ILE A 369 52.83 -36.79 -22.91
CA ILE A 369 52.75 -38.24 -22.53
C ILE A 369 53.22 -38.82 -21.14
N HIS A 370 52.24 -39.50 -20.49
CA HIS A 370 52.27 -40.77 -19.69
C HIS A 370 52.32 -40.88 -18.13
N MET A 371 51.86 -42.07 -17.72
CA MET A 371 51.54 -42.70 -16.40
C MET A 371 52.17 -44.12 -16.40
N PRO A 372 52.39 -44.88 -15.28
CA PRO A 372 51.29 -45.66 -14.65
C PRO A 372 51.43 -46.21 -13.17
N SER A 373 50.26 -46.62 -12.60
CA SER A 373 49.96 -47.84 -11.78
C SER A 373 50.64 -48.25 -10.44
N GLY A 374 49.82 -48.76 -9.48
CA GLY A 374 50.16 -49.63 -8.31
C GLY A 374 49.92 -48.94 -6.94
N GLU A 375 49.02 -49.35 -6.02
CA GLU A 375 48.77 -50.62 -5.27
C GLU A 375 49.91 -51.01 -4.28
N HIS A 376 49.70 -51.46 -3.02
CA HIS A 376 48.50 -51.83 -2.25
C HIS A 376 48.81 -51.85 -0.70
N VAL A 377 47.90 -52.39 0.14
CA VAL A 377 48.07 -52.89 1.55
C VAL A 377 47.91 -51.93 2.77
N LEU A 378 47.14 -52.44 3.76
CA LEU A 378 46.98 -52.09 5.20
C LEU A 378 47.32 -53.39 6.01
N PRO A 379 47.61 -53.45 7.35
CA PRO A 379 46.74 -52.90 8.43
C PRO A 379 47.38 -52.70 9.85
N ILE A 380 46.51 -52.67 10.89
CA ILE A 380 46.64 -53.23 12.27
C ILE A 380 46.97 -52.32 13.50
N GLU A 381 46.10 -52.51 14.51
CA GLU A 381 46.18 -52.34 15.99
C GLU A 381 46.39 -51.02 16.76
N SER A 382 45.66 -50.96 17.89
CA SER A 382 45.81 -50.07 19.05
C SER A 382 46.32 -50.92 20.25
N PRO A 383 46.86 -50.31 21.33
CA PRO A 383 46.00 -50.12 22.52
C PRO A 383 46.31 -48.88 23.39
N GLN A 384 45.52 -48.73 24.45
CA GLN A 384 45.72 -47.88 25.65
C GLN A 384 46.56 -48.65 26.73
N PRO A 385 46.79 -48.25 28.02
CA PRO A 385 46.06 -47.28 28.86
C PRO A 385 46.90 -46.54 29.95
N GLU A 386 46.26 -46.26 31.12
CA GLU A 386 46.80 -45.90 32.46
C GLU A 386 47.24 -44.42 32.67
N GLU A 387 46.60 -43.65 33.57
CA GLU A 387 46.71 -43.56 35.06
C GLU A 387 47.85 -42.61 35.54
N THR A 388 47.87 -41.95 36.71
CA THR A 388 46.94 -41.60 37.83
C THR A 388 47.43 -40.26 38.44
N VAL A 389 46.67 -39.46 39.21
CA VAL A 389 46.59 -39.31 40.71
C VAL A 389 46.02 -37.86 40.89
N ASN A 390 44.95 -37.48 41.60
CA ASN A 390 44.35 -37.75 42.93
C ASN A 390 44.81 -36.75 44.05
N ILE A 391 44.01 -36.59 45.13
CA ILE A 391 44.29 -35.89 46.43
C ILE A 391 44.32 -34.33 46.36
N ASP A 392 43.68 -33.50 47.22
CA ASP A 392 42.79 -33.64 48.41
C ASP A 392 42.07 -32.27 48.65
N ASN A 393 41.02 -32.01 49.48
CA ASN A 393 40.04 -32.81 50.26
C ASN A 393 38.69 -31.97 50.29
N GLY A 394 37.78 -31.79 51.27
CA GLY A 394 37.60 -32.11 52.71
C GLY A 394 37.44 -30.84 53.59
N ASP A 395 36.70 -30.76 54.72
CA ASP A 395 35.65 -31.59 55.38
C ASP A 395 35.11 -30.75 56.58
N GLU A 396 33.95 -30.91 57.27
CA GLU A 396 32.77 -31.81 57.19
C GLU A 396 31.61 -31.14 56.40
N GLY A 397 30.28 -31.30 56.61
CA GLY A 397 29.41 -32.04 57.56
C GLY A 397 27.99 -31.43 57.64
N ARG A 398 26.92 -32.09 58.11
CA ARG A 398 26.69 -33.43 58.68
C ARG A 398 25.23 -33.90 58.43
N HIS A 399 25.02 -35.23 58.37
CA HIS A 399 23.88 -36.06 58.87
C HIS A 399 22.39 -35.60 58.73
N ALA A 400 21.37 -36.44 58.52
CA ALA A 400 21.17 -37.88 58.20
C ALA A 400 19.64 -38.09 57.85
N ASN A 401 19.02 -39.27 57.67
CA ASN A 401 19.43 -40.67 57.90
C ASN A 401 18.63 -41.72 57.05
N THR A 402 19.00 -42.99 57.28
CA THR A 402 18.44 -44.33 56.94
C THR A 402 16.97 -44.65 57.32
N GLN A 403 16.31 -45.79 56.98
CA GLN A 403 16.63 -47.10 56.30
C GLN A 403 15.30 -47.67 55.71
N ILE A 404 15.22 -48.30 54.52
CA ILE A 404 15.49 -49.73 54.13
C ILE A 404 14.65 -50.81 54.86
N ILE A 405 13.98 -51.70 54.10
CA ILE A 405 14.00 -53.19 54.26
C ILE A 405 13.47 -53.94 53.00
N GLN A 406 14.39 -54.64 52.36
CA GLN A 406 14.37 -55.94 51.63
C GLN A 406 13.11 -56.49 50.91
N SER A 407 13.32 -56.87 49.64
CA SER A 407 12.60 -57.91 48.85
C SER A 407 13.07 -59.34 49.23
N PRO A 408 12.53 -60.47 48.67
CA PRO A 408 13.01 -60.94 47.34
C PRO A 408 12.15 -61.94 46.51
N GLN A 409 12.62 -62.19 45.26
CA GLN A 409 12.44 -63.36 44.35
C GLN A 409 11.17 -63.53 43.45
N ASN A 410 11.43 -63.46 42.12
CA ASN A 410 11.05 -64.39 41.02
C ASN A 410 9.56 -64.72 40.73
N SER A 411 9.08 -64.82 39.47
CA SER A 411 9.75 -65.02 38.16
C SER A 411 8.96 -64.41 36.95
N LEU A 412 9.37 -64.70 35.71
CA LEU A 412 8.99 -64.02 34.44
C LEU A 412 7.48 -64.06 34.09
N GLY A 413 6.96 -62.99 33.44
CA GLY A 413 5.51 -62.87 33.17
C GLY A 413 4.99 -61.98 32.01
N SER A 414 5.85 -61.46 31.11
CA SER A 414 5.46 -60.71 29.88
C SER A 414 4.77 -59.33 30.01
N HIS A 415 4.67 -58.63 28.87
CA HIS A 415 4.15 -57.27 28.65
C HIS A 415 4.89 -56.13 29.39
N GLY A 416 5.03 -54.98 28.71
CA GLY A 416 5.80 -53.84 29.20
C GLY A 416 5.04 -52.53 29.02
N ASP A 417 5.51 -51.51 29.73
CA ASP A 417 5.08 -50.12 29.61
C ASP A 417 6.30 -49.21 29.84
N TYR A 418 6.29 -48.01 29.27
CA TYR A 418 7.41 -47.07 29.30
C TYR A 418 7.00 -45.75 29.96
N GLY A 419 7.25 -45.65 31.27
CA GLY A 419 7.06 -44.44 32.07
C GLY A 419 8.13 -44.29 33.15
N ASN A 420 8.41 -43.09 33.68
CA ASN A 420 7.74 -41.82 33.42
C ASN A 420 8.61 -40.60 33.77
N ARG A 421 8.28 -39.43 33.19
CA ARG A 421 8.60 -38.05 33.64
C ARG A 421 10.04 -37.71 34.09
N THR A 422 10.66 -36.84 33.29
CA THR A 422 11.17 -35.55 33.82
C THR A 422 10.98 -34.46 32.76
N TYR A 423 10.64 -33.23 33.16
CA TYR A 423 10.40 -32.12 32.22
C TYR A 423 11.74 -31.44 31.85
N PRO A 424 12.10 -31.34 30.55
CA PRO A 424 13.24 -30.53 30.13
C PRO A 424 12.87 -29.04 30.02
N HIS A 425 13.84 -28.19 30.34
CA HIS A 425 13.75 -26.73 30.30
C HIS A 425 13.75 -26.13 28.89
N LEU A 426 13.45 -24.83 28.78
CA LEU A 426 13.45 -24.07 27.52
C LEU A 426 14.85 -23.65 27.02
N ASP A 427 15.91 -24.02 27.75
CA ASP A 427 17.23 -23.39 27.73
C ASP A 427 18.21 -23.94 26.65
N SER A 428 17.74 -24.21 25.42
CA SER A 428 18.55 -24.93 24.40
C SER A 428 18.43 -24.44 22.94
N ILE A 429 18.38 -23.12 22.70
CA ILE A 429 18.66 -22.52 21.38
C ILE A 429 19.57 -21.27 21.50
N VAL A 430 20.73 -21.42 22.16
CA VAL A 430 21.79 -20.39 22.20
C VAL A 430 23.16 -21.09 22.06
N TYR A 431 24.15 -20.35 21.54
CA TYR A 431 25.54 -20.76 21.25
C TYR A 431 25.72 -21.65 20.01
N GLY A 432 26.25 -21.07 18.92
CA GLY A 432 26.62 -21.84 17.72
C GLY A 432 26.75 -21.11 16.38
N LEU A 433 26.86 -19.77 16.33
CA LEU A 433 26.97 -19.02 15.07
C LEU A 433 28.09 -17.96 15.07
N PRO A 434 28.79 -17.74 13.94
CA PRO A 434 29.86 -16.75 13.81
C PRO A 434 29.33 -15.32 13.69
N SER A 435 30.23 -14.34 13.88
CA SER A 435 29.92 -12.91 13.79
C SER A 435 29.29 -12.54 12.42
N PRO A 436 28.16 -11.81 12.38
CA PRO A 436 27.44 -11.55 11.15
C PRO A 436 28.16 -10.51 10.26
N ALA A 437 28.73 -10.98 9.16
CA ALA A 437 29.10 -10.11 8.04
C ALA A 437 27.85 -9.41 7.49
N GLN A 438 27.94 -8.10 7.24
CA GLN A 438 26.79 -7.29 6.82
C GLN A 438 26.27 -7.72 5.44
N LEU A 439 25.05 -8.25 5.40
CA LEU A 439 24.41 -8.71 4.15
C LEU A 439 23.98 -7.53 3.25
N PRO A 440 24.16 -7.63 1.93
CA PRO A 440 23.88 -6.54 0.99
C PRO A 440 22.37 -6.40 0.70
N TYR A 441 21.69 -5.50 1.41
CA TYR A 441 20.33 -5.10 1.09
C TYR A 441 20.29 -4.15 -0.13
N HIS A 442 19.49 -4.48 -1.15
CA HIS A 442 19.22 -3.58 -2.26
C HIS A 442 18.30 -2.41 -1.84
N PRO A 443 18.73 -1.14 -1.98
CA PRO A 443 17.94 0.00 -1.50
C PRO A 443 16.85 0.40 -2.51
N MET A 444 15.58 0.31 -2.10
CA MET A 444 14.49 1.08 -2.70
C MET A 444 14.39 2.43 -1.99
N SER A 445 14.80 3.51 -2.66
CA SER A 445 14.68 4.87 -2.15
C SER A 445 13.37 5.49 -2.62
N MET A 446 12.56 5.96 -1.68
CA MET A 446 11.47 6.90 -1.90
C MET A 446 11.69 8.10 -1.00
N ALA A 447 11.47 9.31 -1.51
CA ALA A 447 11.64 10.54 -0.74
C ALA A 447 10.40 10.80 0.11
N TYR A 448 10.59 11.23 1.36
CA TYR A 448 9.52 11.83 2.16
C TYR A 448 9.19 13.22 1.56
N GLY A 449 8.03 13.33 0.91
CA GLY A 449 7.44 14.62 0.56
C GLY A 449 6.62 15.14 1.74
N SER A 450 7.11 16.17 2.41
CA SER A 450 6.50 16.72 3.63
C SER A 450 5.40 17.74 3.32
N SER A 451 4.23 17.25 2.91
CA SER A 451 2.95 17.98 2.94
C SER A 451 1.79 16.96 2.89
N PRO A 452 0.73 17.11 3.69
CA PRO A 452 -0.44 16.23 3.61
C PRO A 452 -1.23 16.48 2.31
N ASP A 453 -1.69 15.41 1.66
CA ASP A 453 -2.42 15.46 0.39
C ASP A 453 -3.92 15.32 0.62
N ALA A 454 -4.61 16.47 0.76
CA ALA A 454 -6.05 16.53 1.00
C ALA A 454 -6.91 15.85 -0.11
N SER A 455 -6.36 15.65 -1.33
CA SER A 455 -7.09 14.97 -2.41
C SER A 455 -7.34 13.48 -2.11
N LEU A 456 -6.53 12.88 -1.23
CA LEU A 456 -6.73 11.49 -0.79
C LEU A 456 -7.83 11.35 0.27
N THR A 457 -8.04 12.38 1.11
CA THR A 457 -9.17 12.41 2.06
C THR A 457 -10.51 12.57 1.31
N LEU A 458 -10.52 13.28 0.18
CA LEU A 458 -11.72 13.41 -0.67
C LEU A 458 -12.16 12.07 -1.29
N LYS A 459 -11.24 11.13 -1.55
CA LYS A 459 -11.61 9.77 -2.02
C LYS A 459 -12.40 8.96 -0.99
N TRP A 460 -12.32 9.32 0.29
CA TRP A 460 -13.18 8.77 1.32
C TRP A 460 -14.51 9.54 1.44
N LEU A 461 -14.53 10.83 1.14
CA LEU A 461 -15.78 11.60 1.03
C LEU A 461 -16.66 11.08 -0.13
N ASP A 462 -16.08 10.84 -1.31
CA ASP A 462 -16.79 10.24 -2.46
C ASP A 462 -17.41 8.86 -2.12
N LEU A 463 -16.77 8.13 -1.20
CA LEU A 463 -17.17 6.82 -0.72
C LEU A 463 -18.31 6.93 0.31
N LEU A 464 -18.19 7.84 1.29
CA LEU A 464 -19.28 8.19 2.23
C LEU A 464 -20.54 8.69 1.53
N LEU A 465 -20.38 9.54 0.51
CA LEU A 465 -21.48 10.11 -0.28
C LEU A 465 -22.32 9.03 -0.98
N GLY A 466 -21.72 7.88 -1.31
CA GLY A 466 -22.47 6.73 -1.80
C GLY A 466 -23.36 6.11 -0.73
N ASP A 467 -22.79 5.83 0.45
CA ASP A 467 -23.48 5.09 1.52
C ASP A 467 -24.60 5.92 2.19
N ALA A 468 -24.44 7.25 2.26
CA ALA A 468 -25.47 8.16 2.76
C ALA A 468 -26.67 8.35 1.80
N ALA A 469 -26.45 8.20 0.48
CA ALA A 469 -27.46 8.51 -0.54
C ALA A 469 -28.45 7.37 -0.85
N ILE A 470 -28.22 6.15 -0.35
CA ILE A 470 -28.91 4.94 -0.84
C ILE A 470 -30.30 4.71 -0.21
N ASN A 471 -30.58 5.22 1.01
CA ASN A 471 -31.70 4.72 1.83
C ASN A 471 -32.68 5.77 2.40
N TYR A 472 -32.77 6.98 1.83
CA TYR A 472 -33.87 7.90 2.13
C TYR A 472 -34.64 8.32 0.87
N GLY A 473 -35.96 8.13 0.91
CA GLY A 473 -36.88 8.89 0.06
C GLY A 473 -36.95 10.36 0.49
N PRO A 474 -37.69 11.22 -0.23
CA PRO A 474 -37.70 12.67 0.01
C PRO A 474 -38.22 13.01 1.41
N LEU A 475 -37.29 13.33 2.31
CA LEU A 475 -37.54 14.07 3.56
C LEU A 475 -37.56 15.58 3.25
N PRO A 476 -38.07 16.43 4.17
CA PRO A 476 -38.68 17.72 3.80
C PRO A 476 -37.80 18.74 3.06
N GLU A 477 -38.50 19.61 2.32
CA GLU A 477 -38.00 20.84 1.69
C GLU A 477 -37.13 21.70 2.64
N PRO A 478 -36.20 22.51 2.10
CA PRO A 478 -35.19 23.22 2.88
C PRO A 478 -35.75 24.26 3.86
N PHE A 479 -34.94 24.55 4.88
CA PHE A 479 -35.10 25.56 5.93
C PHE A 479 -36.11 26.70 5.65
N PRO A 480 -37.26 26.72 6.36
CA PRO A 480 -38.12 27.89 6.45
C PRO A 480 -37.46 29.02 7.25
N ASP A 481 -37.60 30.25 6.77
CA ASP A 481 -37.20 31.50 7.46
C ASP A 481 -38.12 31.77 8.69
N PRO A 482 -37.81 32.69 9.63
CA PRO A 482 -38.00 32.39 11.05
C PRO A 482 -39.27 33.03 11.62
N GLY A 483 -40.32 32.23 11.80
CA GLY A 483 -41.54 32.69 12.46
C GLY A 483 -42.68 31.68 12.53
N GLY A 484 -42.53 30.57 13.27
CA GLY A 484 -43.62 29.58 13.41
C GLY A 484 -43.33 28.46 14.42
N THR A 485 -44.14 28.44 15.48
CA THR A 485 -44.23 27.42 16.55
C THR A 485 -43.97 25.95 16.16
N ASN A 486 -42.76 25.48 16.45
CA ASN A 486 -42.43 24.23 17.17
C ASN A 486 -43.52 23.12 17.22
N ILE A 487 -43.34 22.03 16.45
CA ILE A 487 -43.99 20.73 16.67
C ILE A 487 -42.95 19.62 16.40
N PHE A 488 -42.83 18.65 17.33
CA PHE A 488 -41.85 17.53 17.39
C PHE A 488 -40.36 17.96 17.61
N GLY A 489 -39.56 17.26 18.42
CA GLY A 489 -39.88 16.13 19.30
C GLY A 489 -38.67 15.24 19.65
N ASN A 490 -37.87 15.61 20.67
CA ASN A 490 -36.87 14.77 21.36
C ASN A 490 -35.72 14.12 20.54
N SER A 491 -34.75 14.93 20.08
CA SER A 491 -33.34 14.48 19.94
C SER A 491 -32.41 15.71 19.98
N ALA A 492 -31.95 16.10 21.17
CA ALA A 492 -31.36 17.42 21.41
C ALA A 492 -29.84 17.47 21.16
N ILE A 493 -29.43 17.44 19.88
CA ILE A 493 -28.09 17.90 19.45
C ILE A 493 -28.30 18.96 18.37
N GLN A 494 -28.17 20.24 18.73
CA GLN A 494 -28.40 21.37 17.82
C GLN A 494 -27.09 21.89 17.22
N SER A 495 -27.12 22.19 15.92
CA SER A 495 -26.05 22.86 15.17
C SER A 495 -26.05 24.37 15.49
N PRO A 496 -24.89 25.04 15.60
CA PRO A 496 -24.84 26.44 16.03
C PRO A 496 -24.90 27.45 14.87
N THR A 497 -25.94 28.31 14.83
CA THR A 497 -25.82 29.71 14.36
C THR A 497 -27.07 30.54 14.71
N THR A 498 -26.89 31.56 15.56
CA THR A 498 -27.48 32.91 15.40
C THR A 498 -26.61 33.92 16.15
N LEU A 499 -26.34 35.07 15.51
CA LEU A 499 -25.79 36.28 16.15
C LEU A 499 -26.93 37.29 16.30
N GLY A 500 -26.99 38.01 17.42
CA GLY A 500 -28.02 39.01 17.69
C GLY A 500 -27.68 39.90 18.88
N ASP A 501 -27.76 41.21 18.68
CA ASP A 501 -27.16 42.25 19.52
C ASP A 501 -27.79 42.53 20.90
N ASN A 502 -26.95 43.03 21.81
CA ASN A 502 -27.20 43.99 22.91
C ASN A 502 -28.35 43.77 23.93
N SER A 503 -27.98 43.49 25.19
CA SER A 503 -28.27 44.40 26.34
C SER A 503 -27.44 44.03 27.59
N VAL A 504 -27.44 44.89 28.61
CA VAL A 504 -26.50 44.87 29.76
C VAL A 504 -27.19 44.58 31.09
N SER A 505 -26.66 43.65 31.89
CA SER A 505 -26.70 43.73 33.38
C SER A 505 -25.69 42.77 34.05
N HIS A 506 -25.21 43.15 35.25
CA HIS A 506 -24.32 42.33 36.08
C HIS A 506 -25.10 41.34 36.96
N THR A 507 -24.57 40.12 37.13
CA THR A 507 -24.15 39.48 38.42
C THR A 507 -23.72 38.03 38.11
N GLY A 508 -22.84 37.36 38.85
CA GLY A 508 -22.07 37.75 40.04
C GLY A 508 -21.81 36.53 40.93
N ASP A 509 -20.54 36.13 41.08
CA ASP A 509 -19.96 35.11 41.98
C ASP A 509 -20.84 33.97 42.55
N TYR A 510 -20.38 32.72 42.40
CA TYR A 510 -20.20 31.85 43.58
C TYR A 510 -19.16 30.73 43.39
N ILE A 511 -18.64 30.25 44.53
CA ILE A 511 -17.68 29.13 44.70
C ILE A 511 -16.29 29.33 44.06
N ALA A 512 -15.49 30.15 44.74
CA ALA A 512 -14.07 29.85 44.95
C ALA A 512 -13.85 29.33 46.38
N ARG A 513 -12.67 28.72 46.63
CA ARG A 513 -12.12 28.20 47.91
C ARG A 513 -12.47 26.75 48.28
N LEU A 514 -11.44 25.89 48.21
CA LEU A 514 -10.85 25.24 49.39
C LEU A 514 -9.42 24.76 49.07
N CYS A 515 -8.56 24.75 50.09
CA CYS A 515 -7.20 24.16 50.13
C CYS A 515 -6.05 24.82 49.32
N GLU A 516 -5.23 25.58 50.04
CA GLU A 516 -3.78 25.82 49.81
C GLU A 516 -3.01 25.23 51.03
N PRO A 517 -1.66 25.17 51.05
CA PRO A 517 -0.76 24.76 49.96
C PRO A 517 0.35 23.78 50.43
N HIS A 518 0.64 22.72 49.67
CA HIS A 518 1.93 22.03 49.76
C HIS A 518 2.45 21.60 48.38
N THR A 519 3.75 21.74 48.19
CA THR A 519 4.43 21.87 46.89
C THR A 519 4.57 20.55 46.12
N ILE A 520 3.80 20.40 45.03
CA ILE A 520 4.21 19.72 43.79
C ILE A 520 3.69 20.57 42.63
N GLU A 521 4.56 21.00 41.70
CA GLU A 521 4.16 21.80 40.53
C GLU A 521 3.47 20.94 39.45
N PRO A 522 2.23 21.27 39.03
CA PRO A 522 1.60 20.65 37.87
C PRO A 522 1.68 21.59 36.64
N ARG A 523 2.39 21.16 35.60
CA ARG A 523 2.42 21.86 34.30
C ARG A 523 1.06 21.78 33.59
N VAL A 524 0.20 22.80 33.76
CA VAL A 524 -1.12 22.88 33.10
C VAL A 524 -1.16 23.87 31.93
N GLU A 525 -0.17 24.77 31.79
CA GLU A 525 -0.20 25.88 30.82
C GLU A 525 -0.01 25.49 29.34
N THR A 526 0.41 24.26 29.03
CA THR A 526 0.79 23.86 27.66
C THR A 526 -0.37 23.87 26.67
N ARG A 527 -1.63 23.77 27.11
CA ARG A 527 -2.81 23.70 26.21
C ARG A 527 -3.08 25.00 25.43
N ASN A 528 -2.52 26.13 25.86
CA ASN A 528 -2.71 27.44 25.21
C ASN A 528 -1.56 27.84 24.26
N ALA A 529 -0.44 27.11 24.21
CA ALA A 529 0.71 27.46 23.37
C ALA A 529 0.38 27.36 21.86
N TYR A 530 -0.19 26.23 21.45
CA TYR A 530 -0.46 25.91 20.03
C TYR A 530 -1.43 26.88 19.33
N ILE A 531 -2.32 27.52 20.09
CA ILE A 531 -3.26 28.53 19.58
C ILE A 531 -2.56 29.90 19.47
N ARG A 532 -1.77 30.31 20.49
CA ARG A 532 -1.08 31.60 20.49
C ARG A 532 0.03 31.69 19.44
N GLU A 533 0.72 30.59 19.14
CA GLU A 533 1.82 30.58 18.18
C GLU A 533 1.36 30.87 16.73
N ARG A 534 0.11 30.49 16.39
CA ARG A 534 -0.55 30.90 15.12
C ARG A 534 -1.00 32.37 15.08
N ILE A 535 -1.07 33.05 16.22
CA ILE A 535 -1.50 34.46 16.32
C ILE A 535 -0.29 35.40 16.40
N ALA A 536 0.86 34.91 16.91
CA ALA A 536 2.07 35.72 17.10
C ALA A 536 2.92 35.91 15.82
N SER A 537 2.70 35.10 14.78
CA SER A 537 3.42 35.16 13.50
C SER A 537 2.75 36.14 12.52
N GLY A 538 2.74 37.42 12.88
CA GLY A 538 2.03 38.47 12.13
C GLY A 538 2.70 38.88 10.82
N GLU A 539 2.25 38.34 9.70
CA GLU A 539 2.36 38.92 8.35
C GLU A 539 1.15 38.47 7.50
N ASP A 540 0.71 39.34 6.57
CA ASP A 540 -0.46 39.26 5.67
C ASP A 540 -1.90 39.21 6.24
N GLN A 541 -2.77 40.06 5.69
CA GLN A 541 -4.21 40.14 5.98
C GLN A 541 -5.02 39.19 5.06
N VAL A 542 -5.65 38.14 5.60
CA VAL A 542 -6.57 37.28 4.81
C VAL A 542 -7.85 36.87 5.56
N ARG A 543 -8.92 37.64 5.31
CA ARG A 543 -10.35 37.28 5.27
C ARG A 543 -11.09 36.74 6.51
N GLU A 544 -12.32 37.21 6.65
CA GLU A 544 -13.32 36.75 7.62
C GLU A 544 -13.85 35.35 7.30
N LYS A 545 -13.63 34.39 8.21
CA LYS A 545 -14.60 33.41 8.75
C LYS A 545 -13.84 32.33 9.51
N ASP A 546 -13.79 32.44 10.84
CA ASP A 546 -13.28 31.36 11.69
C ASP A 546 -14.24 30.16 11.65
N GLN A 547 -13.87 29.14 10.87
CA GLN A 547 -14.68 27.97 10.60
C GLN A 547 -14.65 26.96 11.75
N VAL A 548 -15.46 27.20 12.78
CA VAL A 548 -15.61 26.30 13.93
C VAL A 548 -16.56 25.14 13.58
N TRP A 549 -16.02 23.93 13.45
CA TRP A 549 -16.78 22.68 13.27
C TRP A 549 -16.98 21.89 14.57
N GLN A 550 -16.23 22.22 15.61
CA GLN A 550 -16.40 21.69 16.96
C GLN A 550 -17.59 22.39 17.66
N ALA A 551 -18.20 21.73 18.64
CA ALA A 551 -19.15 22.38 19.55
C ALA A 551 -18.38 23.28 20.52
N LEU A 552 -18.82 24.54 20.67
CA LEU A 552 -18.23 25.49 21.62
C LEU A 552 -18.39 25.02 23.07
N GLU A 553 -19.60 24.60 23.41
CA GLU A 553 -19.92 23.98 24.70
C GLU A 553 -19.81 22.44 24.62
N PRO A 554 -19.49 21.75 25.73
CA PRO A 554 -19.49 20.29 25.79
C PRO A 554 -20.88 19.68 25.49
N ILE A 555 -20.90 18.61 24.70
CA ILE A 555 -22.11 17.85 24.38
C ILE A 555 -22.62 17.14 25.65
N ASN A 556 -23.85 17.49 26.05
CA ASN A 556 -24.52 16.89 27.20
C ASN A 556 -25.18 15.55 26.79
N LEU A 557 -24.77 14.45 27.44
CA LEU A 557 -25.31 13.12 27.18
C LEU A 557 -26.61 12.88 27.93
N GLN A 558 -27.60 12.29 27.25
CA GLN A 558 -28.79 11.73 27.89
C GLN A 558 -28.44 10.49 28.73
N THR A 559 -29.32 10.11 29.67
CA THR A 559 -29.09 8.96 30.56
C THR A 559 -28.80 7.64 29.84
N GLN A 560 -29.40 7.42 28.66
CA GLN A 560 -29.16 6.24 27.82
C GLN A 560 -27.84 6.35 27.04
N GLU A 561 -27.53 7.53 26.50
CA GLU A 561 -26.27 7.82 25.81
C GLU A 561 -25.06 7.69 26.76
N LEU A 562 -25.23 8.04 28.04
CA LEU A 562 -24.22 7.84 29.08
C LEU A 562 -23.90 6.36 29.34
N ILE A 563 -24.88 5.45 29.18
CA ILE A 563 -24.65 4.00 29.28
C ILE A 563 -23.82 3.53 28.08
N LEU A 564 -24.20 3.95 26.86
CA LEU A 564 -23.45 3.64 25.64
C LEU A 564 -22.01 4.21 25.68
N PHE A 565 -21.84 5.44 26.15
CA PHE A 565 -20.54 6.10 26.25
C PHE A 565 -19.62 5.41 27.28
N ARG A 566 -20.15 5.04 28.45
CA ARG A 566 -19.42 4.21 29.42
C ARG A 566 -19.07 2.84 28.87
N HIS A 567 -19.99 2.19 28.15
CA HIS A 567 -19.68 0.92 27.50
C HIS A 567 -18.51 1.03 26.51
N PHE A 568 -18.36 2.17 25.82
CA PHE A 568 -17.20 2.43 24.98
C PHE A 568 -15.92 2.60 25.80
N THR A 569 -15.91 3.47 26.82
CA THR A 569 -14.71 3.72 27.64
C THR A 569 -14.26 2.46 28.37
N ASP A 570 -15.21 1.71 28.93
CA ASP A 570 -14.92 0.66 29.92
C ASP A 570 -14.66 -0.70 29.24
N HIS A 571 -15.15 -0.92 28.01
CA HIS A 571 -14.98 -2.18 27.29
C HIS A 571 -14.34 -2.02 25.89
N ILE A 572 -14.98 -1.29 24.98
CA ILE A 572 -14.61 -1.29 23.54
C ILE A 572 -13.25 -0.63 23.29
N SER A 573 -12.97 0.47 24.00
CA SER A 573 -11.71 1.22 23.88
C SER A 573 -10.48 0.33 24.09
N GLN A 574 -10.58 -0.66 25.00
CA GLN A 574 -9.46 -1.51 25.40
C GLN A 574 -8.96 -2.40 24.25
N TRP A 575 -9.82 -2.73 23.28
CA TRP A 575 -9.44 -3.54 22.12
C TRP A 575 -8.67 -2.70 21.10
N MET A 576 -9.05 -1.43 20.97
CA MET A 576 -8.39 -0.44 20.11
C MET A 576 -7.03 -0.04 20.69
N ASP A 577 -6.94 0.04 22.02
CA ASP A 577 -5.73 0.36 22.77
C ASP A 577 -4.86 -0.88 23.13
N LEU A 578 -5.10 -2.06 22.54
CA LEU A 578 -4.50 -3.34 22.99
C LEU A 578 -2.96 -3.33 23.10
N PHE A 579 -2.27 -2.62 22.21
CA PHE A 579 -0.81 -2.50 22.21
C PHE A 579 -0.30 -1.11 22.62
N GLU A 580 -1.17 -0.25 23.15
CA GLU A 580 -0.94 1.20 23.31
C GLU A 580 -0.92 1.62 24.79
N PRO A 581 0.27 1.82 25.41
CA PRO A 581 0.38 2.11 26.84
C PRO A 581 -0.32 3.40 27.29
N GLN A 582 -0.50 4.37 26.38
CA GLN A 582 -1.17 5.64 26.66
C GLN A 582 -2.70 5.55 26.63
N LYS A 583 -3.25 4.43 26.12
CA LYS A 583 -4.68 4.18 25.94
C LYS A 583 -5.48 5.38 25.37
N PRO A 584 -5.12 5.92 24.19
CA PRO A 584 -5.77 7.13 23.65
C PRO A 584 -7.25 6.92 23.26
N PHE A 585 -7.73 5.70 22.97
CA PHE A 585 -9.16 5.46 22.78
C PHE A 585 -9.94 5.45 24.10
N GLY A 586 -9.33 5.00 25.19
CA GLY A 586 -9.93 5.04 26.54
C GLY A 586 -9.81 6.42 27.22
N SER A 587 -8.88 7.26 26.79
CA SER A 587 -8.58 8.56 27.43
C SER A 587 -8.85 9.78 26.54
N LEU A 588 -8.13 9.95 25.43
CA LEU A 588 -8.20 11.15 24.59
C LEU A 588 -9.48 11.22 23.76
N VAL A 589 -9.86 10.12 23.10
CA VAL A 589 -11.04 10.07 22.22
C VAL A 589 -12.35 10.49 22.92
N PRO A 590 -12.65 10.07 24.16
CA PRO A 590 -13.78 10.58 24.94
C PRO A 590 -13.78 12.11 25.10
N HIS A 591 -12.61 12.72 25.35
CA HIS A 591 -12.50 14.17 25.51
C HIS A 591 -12.62 14.93 24.18
N LEU A 592 -12.21 14.32 23.07
CA LEU A 592 -12.45 14.84 21.73
C LEU A 592 -13.93 14.76 21.35
N ALA A 593 -14.61 13.66 21.71
CA ALA A 593 -16.03 13.44 21.44
C ALA A 593 -16.93 14.50 22.09
N LEU A 594 -16.60 14.96 23.30
CA LEU A 594 -17.34 16.03 23.99
C LEU A 594 -17.49 17.32 23.17
N HIS A 595 -16.59 17.60 22.22
CA HIS A 595 -16.68 18.77 21.33
C HIS A 595 -16.89 18.40 19.86
N ASN A 596 -17.19 17.13 19.54
CA ASN A 596 -17.38 16.69 18.16
C ASN A 596 -18.59 15.76 18.01
N VAL A 597 -19.65 16.29 17.40
CA VAL A 597 -20.92 15.59 17.21
C VAL A 597 -20.74 14.29 16.41
N GLY A 598 -19.95 14.28 15.33
CA GLY A 598 -19.68 13.07 14.57
C GLY A 598 -19.00 11.97 15.40
N LEU A 599 -17.92 12.30 16.09
CA LEU A 599 -17.19 11.36 16.94
C LEU A 599 -18.05 10.85 18.11
N MET A 600 -18.89 11.71 18.70
CA MET A 600 -19.84 11.30 19.73
C MET A 600 -20.86 10.29 19.19
N ASN A 601 -21.50 10.59 18.06
CA ASN A 601 -22.44 9.66 17.41
C ASN A 601 -21.73 8.34 17.01
N ALA A 602 -20.47 8.38 16.57
CA ALA A 602 -19.70 7.18 16.21
C ALA A 602 -19.50 6.25 17.42
N ILE A 603 -19.13 6.81 18.57
CA ILE A 603 -18.98 6.10 19.85
C ILE A 603 -20.32 5.46 20.26
N LEU A 604 -21.40 6.22 20.21
CA LEU A 604 -22.74 5.74 20.59
C LEU A 604 -23.23 4.62 19.65
N ALA A 605 -23.01 4.75 18.34
CA ALA A 605 -23.35 3.73 17.34
C ALA A 605 -22.60 2.41 17.59
N LEU A 606 -21.27 2.47 17.81
CA LEU A 606 -20.44 1.29 18.04
C LEU A 606 -20.82 0.57 19.34
N SER A 607 -21.06 1.32 20.41
CA SER A 607 -21.56 0.75 21.67
C SER A 607 -22.95 0.14 21.53
N ALA A 608 -23.87 0.78 20.80
CA ALA A 608 -25.22 0.26 20.61
C ALA A 608 -25.19 -1.08 19.85
N ARG A 609 -24.44 -1.14 18.73
CA ARG A 609 -24.31 -2.36 17.92
C ARG A 609 -23.67 -3.51 18.70
N HIS A 610 -22.58 -3.24 19.43
CA HIS A 610 -21.94 -4.27 20.24
C HIS A 610 -22.82 -4.74 21.41
N LEU A 611 -23.56 -3.86 22.06
CA LEU A 611 -24.48 -4.23 23.14
C LEU A 611 -25.68 -5.05 22.64
N ASP A 612 -26.18 -4.82 21.43
CA ASP A 612 -27.16 -5.72 20.80
C ASP A 612 -26.57 -7.12 20.62
N ILE A 613 -25.38 -7.25 20.00
CA ILE A 613 -24.68 -8.54 19.82
C ILE A 613 -24.51 -9.28 21.17
N MET A 614 -23.97 -8.61 22.19
CA MET A 614 -23.79 -9.21 23.52
C MET A 614 -25.11 -9.62 24.19
N ASN A 615 -26.19 -8.85 24.01
CA ASN A 615 -27.51 -9.16 24.58
C ASN A 615 -28.25 -10.30 23.83
N ARG A 616 -27.87 -10.62 22.58
CA ARG A 616 -28.39 -11.78 21.84
C ARG A 616 -27.84 -13.08 22.43
N ASP A 617 -26.53 -13.16 22.61
CA ASP A 617 -25.85 -14.38 23.09
C ASP A 617 -25.85 -14.50 24.63
N THR A 618 -25.81 -13.38 25.37
CA THR A 618 -25.80 -13.34 26.84
C THR A 618 -26.82 -12.32 27.36
N PRO A 619 -28.11 -12.71 27.55
CA PRO A 619 -29.24 -11.80 27.79
C PRO A 619 -29.20 -10.85 28.99
N THR A 620 -28.15 -10.89 29.82
CA THR A 620 -28.01 -10.21 31.11
C THR A 620 -26.80 -9.26 31.19
N TYR A 621 -25.99 -9.11 30.12
CA TYR A 621 -24.69 -8.45 30.20
C TYR A 621 -24.74 -6.98 30.66
N ALA A 622 -25.74 -6.20 30.23
CA ALA A 622 -25.80 -4.75 30.44
C ALA A 622 -27.03 -4.27 31.22
N ALA A 623 -27.20 -4.75 32.47
CA ALA A 623 -28.10 -4.16 33.48
C ALA A 623 -29.57 -3.91 33.06
N GLY A 624 -30.09 -4.67 32.09
CA GLY A 624 -31.43 -4.53 31.54
C GLY A 624 -31.58 -3.48 30.41
N PHE A 625 -30.54 -2.72 30.08
CA PHE A 625 -30.56 -1.82 28.93
C PHE A 625 -30.33 -2.58 27.62
N ARG A 626 -31.25 -2.40 26.66
CA ARG A 626 -31.16 -2.92 25.30
C ARG A 626 -31.35 -1.74 24.34
N PRO A 627 -30.33 -1.39 23.52
CA PRO A 627 -30.50 -0.45 22.42
C PRO A 627 -31.57 -0.97 21.45
N THR A 628 -32.31 -0.08 20.79
CA THR A 628 -33.13 -0.49 19.65
C THR A 628 -32.28 -0.62 18.38
N GLN A 629 -32.81 -1.33 17.39
CA GLN A 629 -32.20 -1.36 16.06
C GLN A 629 -32.18 0.03 15.43
N ASP A 630 -33.22 0.84 15.67
CA ASP A 630 -33.32 2.21 15.17
C ASP A 630 -32.30 3.15 15.81
N ASP A 631 -32.02 3.04 17.12
CA ASP A 631 -30.93 3.78 17.78
C ASP A 631 -29.57 3.45 17.12
N THR A 632 -29.32 2.15 16.95
CA THR A 632 -28.06 1.60 16.44
C THR A 632 -27.76 2.08 15.02
N ILE A 633 -28.80 2.23 14.20
CA ILE A 633 -28.71 2.73 12.82
C ILE A 633 -28.73 4.27 12.78
N GLY A 634 -29.50 4.91 13.65
CA GLY A 634 -29.64 6.37 13.73
C GLY A 634 -28.34 7.08 14.10
N TYR A 635 -27.62 6.60 15.14
CA TYR A 635 -26.31 7.14 15.50
C TYR A 635 -25.27 6.94 14.38
N TYR A 636 -25.35 5.83 13.62
CA TYR A 636 -24.48 5.57 12.48
C TYR A 636 -24.67 6.60 11.36
N TYR A 637 -25.89 6.79 10.84
CA TYR A 637 -26.13 7.77 9.77
C TYR A 637 -25.90 9.22 10.21
N LYS A 638 -26.22 9.58 11.48
CA LYS A 638 -25.84 10.89 12.06
C LYS A 638 -24.33 11.13 11.99
N THR A 639 -23.53 10.09 12.20
CA THR A 639 -22.06 10.15 12.06
C THR A 639 -21.65 10.43 10.62
N LEU A 640 -22.20 9.70 9.64
CA LEU A 640 -21.83 9.86 8.23
C LEU A 640 -22.19 11.27 7.72
N HIS A 641 -23.39 11.75 8.04
CA HIS A 641 -23.86 13.09 7.68
C HIS A 641 -22.96 14.19 8.24
N TYR A 642 -22.64 14.13 9.54
CA TYR A 642 -21.73 15.09 10.15
C TYR A 642 -20.33 15.04 9.50
N CYS A 643 -19.80 13.85 9.20
CA CYS A 643 -18.51 13.73 8.53
C CYS A 643 -18.54 14.37 7.12
N GLN A 644 -19.63 14.18 6.38
CA GLN A 644 -19.85 14.79 5.06
C GLN A 644 -19.90 16.32 5.14
N GLU A 645 -20.68 16.89 6.07
CA GLU A 645 -20.79 18.33 6.27
C GLU A 645 -19.49 18.96 6.78
N ALA A 646 -18.85 18.35 7.78
CA ALA A 646 -17.62 18.86 8.37
C ALA A 646 -16.42 18.80 7.41
N MET A 647 -16.46 17.90 6.41
CA MET A 647 -15.45 17.81 5.35
C MET A 647 -15.39 19.04 4.41
N GLN A 648 -16.31 20.01 4.52
CA GLN A 648 -16.13 21.31 3.87
C GLN A 648 -14.96 22.12 4.51
N TYR A 649 -14.66 21.89 5.79
CA TYR A 649 -13.69 22.65 6.57
C TYR A 649 -12.29 22.05 6.48
N ASP A 650 -11.30 22.84 6.06
CA ASP A 650 -9.92 22.34 5.87
C ASP A 650 -9.28 21.83 7.17
N GLY A 651 -9.58 22.45 8.31
CA GLY A 651 -9.09 21.98 9.61
C GLY A 651 -9.60 20.59 10.00
N TYR A 652 -10.81 20.21 9.58
CA TYR A 652 -11.38 18.89 9.89
C TYR A 652 -10.68 17.77 9.10
N LYS A 653 -10.28 18.03 7.85
CA LYS A 653 -9.61 17.06 6.93
C LYS A 653 -8.30 16.48 7.48
N THR A 654 -7.69 17.15 8.46
CA THR A 654 -6.45 16.72 9.15
C THR A 654 -6.62 16.45 10.66
N SER A 655 -7.85 16.56 11.18
CA SER A 655 -8.18 16.45 12.60
C SER A 655 -7.98 15.03 13.18
N LEU A 656 -7.90 14.95 14.50
CA LEU A 656 -7.87 13.66 15.22
C LEU A 656 -9.28 13.07 15.33
N GLU A 657 -10.29 13.93 15.34
CA GLU A 657 -11.70 13.63 15.41
C GLU A 657 -12.16 12.88 14.17
N LEU A 658 -11.86 13.40 12.98
CA LEU A 658 -12.06 12.70 11.70
C LEU A 658 -11.38 11.32 11.69
N LEU A 659 -10.13 11.25 12.16
CA LEU A 659 -9.35 10.02 12.19
C LEU A 659 -9.99 8.96 13.11
N ALA A 660 -10.42 9.37 14.30
CA ALA A 660 -11.10 8.50 15.27
C ALA A 660 -12.49 8.08 14.77
N SER A 661 -13.30 9.02 14.25
CA SER A 661 -14.62 8.75 13.66
C SER A 661 -14.51 7.70 12.54
N ALA A 662 -13.61 7.89 11.58
CA ALA A 662 -13.44 6.97 10.46
C ALA A 662 -13.04 5.56 10.92
N PHE A 663 -12.18 5.45 11.95
CA PHE A 663 -11.79 4.16 12.52
C PHE A 663 -12.91 3.48 13.32
N ILE A 664 -13.68 4.24 14.09
CA ILE A 664 -14.83 3.73 14.87
C ILE A 664 -15.96 3.26 13.92
N ILE A 665 -16.19 3.98 12.81
CA ILE A 665 -17.06 3.54 11.70
C ILE A 665 -16.56 2.22 11.08
N SER A 666 -15.25 2.11 10.81
CA SER A 666 -14.63 0.87 10.30
C SER A 666 -14.82 -0.30 11.28
N ALA A 667 -14.73 -0.06 12.59
CA ALA A 667 -15.00 -1.07 13.60
C ALA A 667 -16.48 -1.49 13.66
N TYR A 668 -17.42 -0.53 13.53
CA TYR A 668 -18.87 -0.78 13.54
C TYR A 668 -19.29 -1.75 12.43
N GLU A 669 -18.79 -1.55 11.20
CA GLU A 669 -19.10 -2.42 10.06
C GLU A 669 -18.41 -3.80 10.15
N MET A 670 -17.29 -3.90 10.87
CA MET A 670 -16.55 -5.17 11.04
C MET A 670 -17.06 -6.08 12.16
N LEU A 671 -18.03 -5.66 12.99
CA LEU A 671 -18.55 -6.46 14.11
C LEU A 671 -19.30 -7.72 13.63
N ASP A 672 -20.28 -7.55 12.75
CA ASP A 672 -21.09 -8.65 12.20
C ASP A 672 -20.56 -9.18 10.87
N GLY A 673 -19.86 -8.34 10.09
CA GLY A 673 -19.48 -8.66 8.71
C GLY A 673 -20.68 -8.87 7.77
N SER A 674 -21.85 -8.32 8.11
CA SER A 674 -23.14 -8.57 7.44
C SER A 674 -23.20 -8.05 5.99
N ASN A 675 -22.42 -7.01 5.70
CA ASN A 675 -22.35 -6.35 4.41
C ASN A 675 -20.91 -6.43 3.85
N THR A 676 -20.74 -6.23 2.55
CA THR A 676 -19.41 -6.03 1.93
C THR A 676 -18.81 -4.64 2.23
N ASP A 677 -19.54 -3.77 2.93
CA ASP A 677 -19.21 -2.36 3.07
C ASP A 677 -18.04 -2.08 4.02
N TRP A 678 -17.74 -2.98 4.98
CA TRP A 678 -16.57 -2.87 5.85
C TRP A 678 -15.26 -2.72 5.07
N GLU A 679 -15.14 -3.33 3.88
CA GLU A 679 -13.93 -3.24 3.06
C GLU A 679 -13.77 -1.81 2.48
N LYS A 680 -14.88 -1.09 2.23
CA LYS A 680 -14.89 0.33 1.86
C LYS A 680 -14.35 1.19 3.00
N HIS A 681 -14.88 1.03 4.21
CA HIS A 681 -14.49 1.86 5.36
C HIS A 681 -13.05 1.58 5.80
N LEU A 682 -12.61 0.32 5.79
CA LEU A 682 -11.22 -0.08 6.06
C LEU A 682 -10.23 0.55 5.06
N LYS A 683 -10.59 0.59 3.77
CA LYS A 683 -9.83 1.34 2.73
C LYS A 683 -9.89 2.85 2.96
N GLY A 684 -11.01 3.37 3.47
CA GLY A 684 -11.16 4.77 3.87
C GLY A 684 -10.14 5.20 4.91
N VAL A 685 -10.07 4.46 6.02
CA VAL A 685 -9.09 4.70 7.10
C VAL A 685 -7.66 4.58 6.57
N PHE A 686 -7.38 3.66 5.64
CA PHE A 686 -6.08 3.61 4.94
C PHE A 686 -5.76 4.88 4.15
N TRP A 687 -6.71 5.44 3.38
CA TRP A 687 -6.48 6.67 2.61
C TRP A 687 -6.28 7.88 3.51
N ILE A 688 -7.03 8.01 4.61
CA ILE A 688 -6.84 9.07 5.61
C ILE A 688 -5.44 8.98 6.23
N GLN A 689 -5.04 7.79 6.70
CA GLN A 689 -3.70 7.58 7.26
C GLN A 689 -2.60 7.91 6.24
N ARG A 690 -2.77 7.50 4.97
CA ARG A 690 -1.82 7.82 3.90
C ARG A 690 -1.75 9.32 3.60
N SER A 691 -2.89 10.03 3.57
CA SER A 691 -2.96 11.47 3.31
C SER A 691 -2.27 12.30 4.40
N GLN A 692 -2.33 11.83 5.65
CA GLN A 692 -1.76 12.47 6.84
C GLN A 692 -0.41 11.85 7.26
N THR A 693 0.18 10.97 6.45
CA THR A 693 1.47 10.27 6.69
C THR A 693 1.56 9.51 8.03
N ILE A 694 0.45 8.94 8.48
CA ILE A 694 0.32 8.17 9.73
C ILE A 694 0.92 6.76 9.60
N HIS A 695 1.65 6.31 10.62
CA HIS A 695 2.30 4.99 10.67
C HIS A 695 2.63 4.53 12.11
N GLY A 696 3.11 3.30 12.28
CA GLY A 696 3.38 2.69 13.60
C GLY A 696 4.47 3.34 14.48
N HIS A 697 5.19 4.36 13.98
CA HIS A 697 6.03 5.27 14.77
C HIS A 697 5.56 6.74 14.66
N SER A 698 4.26 6.97 14.48
CA SER A 698 3.62 8.27 14.77
C SER A 698 3.37 8.38 16.28
N ASP A 699 2.97 9.54 16.78
CA ASP A 699 2.74 9.76 18.21
C ASP A 699 1.25 9.68 18.60
N GLY A 700 0.98 9.15 19.81
CA GLY A 700 -0.33 9.17 20.46
C GLY A 700 -1.43 8.48 19.65
N LEU A 701 -2.62 9.10 19.56
CA LEU A 701 -3.78 8.54 18.86
C LEU A 701 -3.51 8.21 17.38
N ARG A 702 -2.54 8.87 16.73
CA ARG A 702 -2.13 8.54 15.35
C ARG A 702 -1.42 7.18 15.30
N GLN A 703 -0.66 6.82 16.33
CA GLN A 703 -0.04 5.50 16.50
C GLN A 703 -1.09 4.42 16.73
N ALA A 704 -2.00 4.68 17.69
CA ALA A 704 -3.02 3.74 18.11
C ALA A 704 -4.00 3.38 16.99
N VAL A 705 -4.52 4.38 16.26
CA VAL A 705 -5.36 4.14 15.08
C VAL A 705 -4.64 3.25 14.07
N TRP A 706 -3.33 3.43 13.88
CA TRP A 706 -2.57 2.64 12.90
C TRP A 706 -2.37 1.18 13.31
N TRP A 707 -2.05 0.90 14.57
CA TRP A 707 -1.92 -0.48 15.05
C TRP A 707 -3.27 -1.20 15.14
N ALA A 708 -4.32 -0.50 15.59
CA ALA A 708 -5.67 -1.06 15.66
C ALA A 708 -6.26 -1.32 14.25
N TRP A 709 -6.05 -0.40 13.30
CA TRP A 709 -6.37 -0.59 11.88
C TRP A 709 -5.55 -1.73 11.25
N LEU A 710 -4.26 -1.88 11.59
CA LEU A 710 -3.46 -2.99 11.08
C LEU A 710 -3.98 -4.35 11.56
N CYS A 711 -4.45 -4.46 12.81
CA CYS A 711 -5.10 -5.68 13.31
C CYS A 711 -6.36 -6.01 12.49
N GLN A 712 -7.21 -5.02 12.18
CA GLN A 712 -8.37 -5.18 11.31
C GLN A 712 -7.97 -5.65 9.89
N ASP A 713 -7.04 -4.94 9.24
CA ASP A 713 -6.66 -5.21 7.86
C ASP A 713 -5.94 -6.55 7.66
N VAL A 714 -5.08 -6.96 8.59
CA VAL A 714 -4.37 -8.24 8.48
C VAL A 714 -5.33 -9.43 8.65
N TRP A 715 -6.32 -9.33 9.54
CA TRP A 715 -7.36 -10.36 9.67
C TRP A 715 -8.26 -10.45 8.42
N ALA A 716 -8.72 -9.31 7.91
CA ALA A 716 -9.50 -9.25 6.68
C ALA A 716 -8.72 -9.81 5.48
N ALA A 717 -7.47 -9.37 5.31
CA ALA A 717 -6.59 -9.81 4.22
C ALA A 717 -6.35 -11.32 4.23
N PHE A 718 -6.18 -11.90 5.42
CA PHE A 718 -6.06 -13.35 5.61
C PHE A 718 -7.30 -14.11 5.12
N ARG A 719 -8.51 -13.73 5.56
CA ARG A 719 -9.75 -14.43 5.15
C ARG A 719 -10.01 -14.32 3.64
N GLU A 720 -9.76 -13.15 3.05
CA GLU A 720 -9.96 -12.91 1.61
C GLU A 720 -8.81 -13.48 0.74
N LYS A 721 -7.70 -13.93 1.36
CA LYS A 721 -6.46 -14.34 0.70
C LYS A 721 -5.83 -13.24 -0.18
N ARG A 722 -6.04 -11.96 0.20
CA ARG A 722 -5.43 -10.77 -0.43
C ARG A 722 -4.20 -10.32 0.35
N ARG A 723 -3.47 -9.34 -0.21
CA ARG A 723 -2.36 -8.68 0.50
C ARG A 723 -2.91 -7.57 1.42
N PRO A 724 -2.39 -7.41 2.65
CA PRO A 724 -2.67 -6.24 3.48
C PRO A 724 -2.25 -4.94 2.78
N PHE A 725 -2.93 -3.83 3.07
CA PHE A 725 -2.69 -2.52 2.44
C PHE A 725 -1.42 -1.82 2.96
N THR A 726 -0.84 -2.27 4.07
CA THR A 726 0.32 -1.62 4.70
C THR A 726 1.55 -1.54 3.76
N PHE A 727 2.01 -0.31 3.54
CA PHE A 727 3.23 0.00 2.77
C PHE A 727 4.38 0.50 3.65
N TRP A 728 4.16 0.58 4.97
CA TRP A 728 5.13 1.13 5.90
C TRP A 728 6.36 0.24 6.05
N ARG A 729 7.50 0.87 6.36
CA ARG A 729 8.76 0.20 6.67
C ARG A 729 9.32 0.83 7.95
N PRO A 730 9.46 0.07 9.05
CA PRO A 730 10.09 0.56 10.27
C PRO A 730 11.48 1.13 10.01
N ASN A 731 11.72 2.35 10.50
CA ASN A 731 13.01 3.04 10.46
C ASN A 731 13.84 2.81 11.73
N ARG A 732 13.20 2.59 12.89
CA ARG A 732 13.86 2.15 14.14
C ARG A 732 14.13 0.64 14.14
N PRO A 733 15.37 0.19 14.42
CA PRO A 733 15.71 -1.23 14.59
C PRO A 733 15.06 -1.79 15.86
N LEU A 734 15.03 -3.13 16.00
CA LEU A 734 14.37 -3.78 17.14
C LEU A 734 15.04 -3.49 18.49
N ALA A 735 16.36 -3.26 18.49
CA ALA A 735 17.14 -2.90 19.67
C ALA A 735 16.72 -1.54 20.29
N ASP A 736 16.09 -0.66 19.52
CA ASP A 736 15.69 0.68 19.95
C ASP A 736 14.21 0.72 20.41
N LEU A 737 13.53 -0.42 20.49
CA LEU A 737 12.10 -0.52 20.81
C LEU A 737 11.89 -0.90 22.28
N ASN A 738 10.88 -0.30 22.91
CA ASN A 738 10.41 -0.76 24.22
C ASN A 738 9.57 -2.06 24.09
N PRO A 739 9.30 -2.78 25.19
CA PRO A 739 8.54 -4.04 25.15
C PRO A 739 7.16 -3.94 24.47
N SER A 740 6.40 -2.87 24.71
CA SER A 740 5.09 -2.67 24.06
C SER A 740 5.22 -2.42 22.55
N GLU A 741 6.25 -1.69 22.12
CA GLU A 741 6.57 -1.52 20.70
C GLU A 741 7.03 -2.84 20.04
N LEU A 742 7.74 -3.70 20.77
CA LEU A 742 8.08 -5.07 20.33
C LEU A 742 6.82 -5.94 20.21
N ALA A 743 5.88 -5.84 21.15
CA ALA A 743 4.61 -6.56 21.13
C ALA A 743 3.76 -6.15 19.92
N ALA A 744 3.59 -4.84 19.69
CA ALA A 744 2.94 -4.30 18.50
C ALA A 744 3.62 -4.80 17.21
N ARG A 745 4.97 -4.83 17.17
CA ARG A 745 5.74 -5.30 16.01
C ARG A 745 5.46 -6.76 15.61
N ALA A 746 4.91 -7.60 16.49
CA ALA A 746 4.40 -8.92 16.11
C ALA A 746 3.36 -8.84 15.00
N VAL A 747 2.40 -7.90 15.10
CA VAL A 747 1.33 -7.69 14.10
C VAL A 747 1.91 -7.24 12.75
N TYR A 748 2.97 -6.42 12.77
CA TYR A 748 3.67 -6.02 11.53
C TYR A 748 4.38 -7.21 10.86
N ASN A 749 5.01 -8.10 11.63
CA ASN A 749 5.62 -9.32 11.07
C ASN A 749 4.55 -10.27 10.52
N PHE A 750 3.43 -10.43 11.23
CA PHE A 750 2.27 -11.21 10.79
C PHE A 750 1.66 -10.67 9.48
N ALA A 751 1.60 -9.35 9.30
CA ALA A 751 1.18 -8.72 8.05
C ALA A 751 2.04 -9.15 6.84
N HIS A 752 3.35 -9.34 7.02
CA HIS A 752 4.24 -9.83 5.96
C HIS A 752 4.06 -11.33 5.67
N VAL A 753 3.73 -12.14 6.69
CA VAL A 753 3.36 -13.54 6.47
C VAL A 753 2.01 -13.64 5.73
N VAL A 754 0.98 -12.90 6.14
CA VAL A 754 -0.32 -12.87 5.43
C VAL A 754 -0.15 -12.38 3.98
N ARG A 755 0.74 -11.41 3.74
CA ARG A 755 1.13 -10.96 2.39
C ARG A 755 1.76 -12.08 1.53
N PHE A 756 2.53 -12.98 2.15
CA PHE A 756 3.14 -14.16 1.51
C PHE A 756 2.10 -15.27 1.24
N CYS A 757 1.14 -15.46 2.15
CA CYS A 757 0.04 -16.43 2.02
C CYS A 757 -1.06 -15.98 1.03
N ALA A 758 -1.08 -14.71 0.64
CA ALA A 758 -2.00 -14.19 -0.37
C ALA A 758 -1.85 -14.89 -1.73
N ARG A 759 -2.92 -14.88 -2.54
CA ARG A 759 -2.90 -15.48 -3.90
C ARG A 759 -1.78 -14.86 -4.76
N ASP A 760 -1.03 -15.72 -5.46
CA ASP A 760 -0.02 -15.34 -6.45
C ASP A 760 -0.43 -15.83 -7.84
N ASP A 761 -0.68 -14.90 -8.75
CA ASP A 761 -0.99 -15.18 -10.16
C ASP A 761 0.24 -15.71 -10.95
N ALA A 762 1.41 -15.77 -10.30
CA ALA A 762 2.70 -16.18 -10.87
C ALA A 762 3.08 -17.65 -10.59
N SER A 763 2.16 -18.46 -10.05
CA SER A 763 2.39 -19.87 -9.69
C SER A 763 2.88 -20.76 -10.84
N ASN A 764 2.59 -20.39 -12.08
CA ASN A 764 2.99 -21.11 -13.30
C ASN A 764 4.41 -20.74 -13.81
N THR A 765 5.21 -19.99 -13.04
CA THR A 765 6.59 -19.66 -13.45
C THR A 765 7.59 -20.77 -13.06
N PRO A 766 8.59 -21.12 -13.90
CA PRO A 766 9.49 -22.24 -13.64
C PRO A 766 10.23 -22.15 -12.29
N ASP A 767 10.63 -20.95 -11.90
CA ASP A 767 11.37 -20.69 -10.65
C ASP A 767 10.45 -20.48 -9.42
N TYR A 768 9.12 -20.58 -9.56
CA TYR A 768 8.16 -20.24 -8.50
C TYR A 768 8.49 -20.91 -7.17
N VAL A 769 8.75 -22.22 -7.17
CA VAL A 769 9.06 -23.00 -5.96
C VAL A 769 10.33 -22.48 -5.28
N ALA A 770 11.38 -22.17 -6.04
CA ALA A 770 12.65 -21.68 -5.51
C ALA A 770 12.51 -20.26 -4.92
N VAL A 771 11.84 -19.36 -5.64
CA VAL A 771 11.59 -17.98 -5.20
C VAL A 771 10.69 -17.96 -3.96
N LYS A 772 9.60 -18.73 -3.94
CA LYS A 772 8.67 -18.82 -2.81
C LYS A 772 9.33 -19.44 -1.58
N THR A 773 10.23 -20.40 -1.76
CA THR A 773 11.05 -20.96 -0.67
C THR A 773 12.05 -19.94 -0.11
N GLN A 774 12.72 -19.17 -0.98
CA GLN A 774 13.64 -18.11 -0.55
C GLN A 774 12.92 -16.99 0.21
N GLU A 775 11.72 -16.60 -0.23
CA GLU A 775 10.87 -15.63 0.50
C GLU A 775 10.45 -16.18 1.87
N ALA A 776 10.08 -17.46 1.94
CA ALA A 776 9.74 -18.12 3.21
C ALA A 776 10.92 -18.14 4.20
N ASP A 777 12.14 -18.44 3.73
CA ASP A 777 13.35 -18.43 4.58
C ASP A 777 13.71 -17.01 5.07
N LEU A 778 13.46 -15.97 4.27
CA LEU A 778 13.65 -14.58 4.70
C LEU A 778 12.64 -14.17 5.78
N LEU A 779 11.37 -14.55 5.63
CA LEU A 779 10.33 -14.30 6.64
C LEU A 779 10.57 -15.11 7.92
N SER A 780 11.02 -16.36 7.80
CA SER A 780 11.39 -17.20 8.94
C SER A 780 12.50 -16.51 9.75
N ARG A 781 13.58 -16.07 9.10
CA ARG A 781 14.67 -15.31 9.74
C ARG A 781 14.21 -13.96 10.33
N GLN A 782 13.22 -13.29 9.73
CA GLN A 782 12.64 -12.06 10.30
C GLN A 782 11.88 -12.36 11.61
N LEU A 783 11.17 -13.49 11.68
CA LEU A 783 10.52 -13.96 12.90
C LEU A 783 11.55 -14.40 13.95
N ASP A 784 12.62 -15.12 13.58
CA ASP A 784 13.72 -15.47 14.49
C ASP A 784 14.43 -14.23 15.03
N TYR A 785 14.71 -13.25 14.16
CA TYR A 785 15.33 -11.99 14.54
C TYR A 785 14.44 -11.21 15.52
N TRP A 786 13.13 -11.16 15.32
CA TRP A 786 12.20 -10.56 16.30
C TRP A 786 12.18 -11.32 17.63
N ALA A 787 12.14 -12.67 17.58
CA ALA A 787 12.17 -13.49 18.79
C ALA A 787 13.44 -13.28 19.62
N SER A 788 14.57 -12.92 19.00
CA SER A 788 15.85 -12.66 19.69
C SER A 788 15.91 -11.34 20.48
N TYR A 789 14.93 -10.43 20.35
CA TYR A 789 14.83 -9.20 21.14
C TYR A 789 13.74 -9.25 22.24
N LEU A 790 13.09 -10.40 22.44
CA LEU A 790 12.03 -10.52 23.44
C LEU A 790 12.58 -10.43 24.87
N THR A 791 12.04 -9.48 25.62
CA THR A 791 12.39 -9.25 27.03
C THR A 791 11.66 -10.23 27.95
N SER A 792 11.98 -10.16 29.25
CA SER A 792 11.38 -10.97 30.33
C SER A 792 9.85 -11.03 30.31
N GLU A 793 9.18 -9.96 29.88
CA GLU A 793 7.74 -9.77 29.89
C GLU A 793 6.99 -10.65 28.88
N PHE A 794 7.71 -11.21 27.90
CA PHE A 794 7.18 -12.22 26.98
C PHE A 794 7.34 -13.66 27.48
N GLN A 795 8.09 -13.88 28.56
CA GLN A 795 8.35 -15.22 29.10
C GLN A 795 7.16 -15.74 29.91
N PRO A 796 6.87 -17.05 29.85
CA PRO A 796 5.77 -17.64 30.61
C PRO A 796 6.12 -17.77 32.09
N LEU A 797 5.18 -17.37 32.96
CA LEU A 797 5.31 -17.53 34.39
C LEU A 797 5.23 -19.02 34.79
N PRO A 798 6.05 -19.49 35.73
CA PRO A 798 6.06 -20.88 36.16
C PRO A 798 4.78 -21.24 36.92
N ILE A 799 3.97 -22.15 36.35
CA ILE A 799 2.74 -22.67 36.97
C ILE A 799 2.95 -24.14 37.34
N VAL A 800 2.70 -24.48 38.61
CA VAL A 800 2.57 -25.87 39.05
C VAL A 800 1.20 -26.39 38.63
N ALA A 801 1.16 -27.33 37.67
CA ALA A 801 -0.07 -27.80 37.05
C ALA A 801 -0.84 -28.81 37.93
N SER A 802 -1.60 -28.32 38.89
CA SER A 802 -2.55 -29.11 39.68
C SER A 802 -3.67 -29.67 38.80
N GLY A 803 -3.80 -31.01 38.73
CA GLY A 803 -4.86 -31.69 37.98
C GLY A 803 -4.67 -31.79 36.46
N ALA A 804 -3.43 -31.80 35.97
CA ALA A 804 -3.10 -31.74 34.54
C ALA A 804 -3.66 -32.87 33.65
N GLU A 805 -4.10 -34.00 34.21
CA GLU A 805 -4.26 -35.28 33.49
C GLU A 805 -5.53 -35.40 32.63
N LYS A 806 -6.31 -34.33 32.45
CA LYS A 806 -7.51 -34.28 31.57
C LYS A 806 -7.65 -32.99 30.74
N ASN A 807 -6.60 -32.18 30.59
CA ASN A 807 -6.67 -30.95 29.80
C ASN A 807 -5.74 -31.03 28.56
N PRO A 808 -6.27 -31.08 27.32
CA PRO A 808 -5.45 -31.19 26.11
C PRO A 808 -4.55 -29.96 25.85
N PHE A 809 -4.81 -28.83 26.53
CA PHE A 809 -3.98 -27.62 26.47
C PHE A 809 -3.69 -27.09 27.89
N PRO A 810 -2.64 -27.55 28.59
CA PRO A 810 -2.27 -27.04 29.90
C PRO A 810 -1.81 -25.58 29.79
N GLN A 811 -2.36 -24.68 30.63
CA GLN A 811 -2.21 -23.23 30.47
C GLN A 811 -0.75 -22.75 30.37
N VAL A 812 -0.55 -21.66 29.63
CA VAL A 812 0.70 -20.89 29.54
C VAL A 812 0.36 -19.44 29.80
N TRP A 813 0.71 -18.94 30.99
CA TRP A 813 0.42 -17.56 31.40
C TRP A 813 1.63 -16.67 31.13
N VAL A 814 1.44 -15.65 30.30
CA VAL A 814 2.36 -14.53 30.09
C VAL A 814 1.60 -13.27 30.54
N GLN A 815 2.28 -12.34 31.21
CA GLN A 815 1.63 -11.24 31.92
C GLN A 815 2.43 -9.93 31.72
N PRO A 816 1.79 -8.79 31.39
CA PRO A 816 0.37 -8.61 31.05
C PRO A 816 -0.11 -9.28 29.74
N PRO A 817 -1.44 -9.45 29.56
CA PRO A 817 -2.05 -10.21 28.46
C PRO A 817 -1.61 -9.85 27.03
N PHE A 818 -1.34 -8.58 26.72
CA PHE A 818 -0.98 -8.17 25.36
C PHE A 818 0.36 -8.76 24.88
N PHE A 819 1.30 -9.06 25.80
CA PHE A 819 2.52 -9.81 25.48
C PHE A 819 2.19 -11.27 25.10
N ALA A 820 1.23 -11.88 25.80
CA ALA A 820 0.75 -13.22 25.50
C ALA A 820 0.12 -13.29 24.10
N VAL A 821 -0.69 -12.29 23.74
CA VAL A 821 -1.28 -12.18 22.39
C VAL A 821 -0.22 -11.93 21.33
N ALA A 822 0.79 -11.09 21.58
CA ALA A 822 1.91 -10.91 20.66
C ALA A 822 2.65 -12.25 20.40
N MET A 823 2.79 -13.10 21.42
CA MET A 823 3.32 -14.46 21.26
C MET A 823 2.38 -15.37 20.47
N GLN A 824 1.05 -15.30 20.67
CA GLN A 824 0.09 -16.03 19.81
C GLN A 824 0.23 -15.61 18.33
N VAL A 825 0.27 -14.30 18.05
CA VAL A 825 0.44 -13.74 16.71
C VAL A 825 1.76 -14.20 16.07
N TYR A 826 2.84 -14.28 16.84
CA TYR A 826 4.11 -14.85 16.40
C TYR A 826 4.00 -16.36 16.05
N TYR A 827 3.34 -17.16 16.87
CA TYR A 827 3.15 -18.59 16.56
C TYR A 827 2.20 -18.83 15.38
N CYS A 828 1.14 -18.02 15.24
CA CYS A 828 0.29 -18.02 14.05
C CYS A 828 1.06 -17.58 12.79
N SER A 829 2.02 -16.66 12.92
CA SER A 829 2.95 -16.30 11.84
C SER A 829 3.79 -17.50 11.40
N ARG A 830 4.28 -18.35 12.32
CA ARG A 830 4.96 -19.62 11.95
C ARG A 830 3.99 -20.61 11.29
N ILE A 831 2.83 -20.85 11.89
CA ILE A 831 1.80 -21.77 11.34
C ILE A 831 1.45 -21.42 9.90
N LEU A 832 1.12 -20.15 9.60
CA LEU A 832 0.78 -19.74 8.23
C LEU A 832 1.98 -19.79 7.28
N LEU A 833 3.16 -19.34 7.72
CA LEU A 833 4.37 -19.33 6.91
C LEU A 833 4.76 -20.74 6.47
N ASP A 834 4.84 -21.67 7.41
CA ASP A 834 5.19 -23.06 7.11
C ASP A 834 4.07 -23.76 6.33
N LEU A 835 2.79 -23.57 6.67
CA LEU A 835 1.68 -24.13 5.90
C LEU A 835 1.76 -23.78 4.40
N HIS A 836 2.11 -22.53 4.07
CA HIS A 836 2.25 -22.04 2.69
C HIS A 836 3.66 -22.21 2.09
N ARG A 837 4.65 -22.66 2.87
CA ARG A 837 6.00 -23.01 2.35
C ARG A 837 5.89 -24.26 1.47
N PRO A 838 6.40 -24.23 0.22
CA PRO A 838 6.52 -25.43 -0.61
C PRO A 838 7.37 -26.49 0.10
N CYS A 839 6.89 -27.73 0.15
CA CYS A 839 7.72 -28.87 0.56
C CYS A 839 8.59 -29.32 -0.62
N SER A 840 9.82 -29.75 -0.36
CA SER A 840 10.76 -30.21 -1.39
C SER A 840 11.42 -31.54 -1.06
N GLY A 841 11.64 -31.83 0.23
CA GLY A 841 11.80 -33.19 0.72
C GLY A 841 10.47 -33.96 0.71
N GLY A 842 10.57 -35.28 0.71
CA GLY A 842 9.42 -36.19 0.64
C GLY A 842 8.67 -36.35 1.98
N TYR A 843 8.14 -37.55 2.19
CA TYR A 843 7.24 -37.88 3.30
C TYR A 843 7.80 -37.54 4.70
N GLU A 844 9.11 -37.67 4.92
CA GLU A 844 9.73 -37.32 6.21
C GLU A 844 9.72 -35.81 6.51
N GLU A 845 9.89 -34.96 5.49
CA GLU A 845 9.78 -33.50 5.63
C GLU A 845 8.34 -33.11 5.99
N TYR A 846 7.36 -33.75 5.34
CA TYR A 846 5.94 -33.58 5.66
C TYR A 846 5.60 -34.00 7.10
N LEU A 847 6.07 -35.18 7.55
CA LEU A 847 5.90 -35.61 8.95
C LEU A 847 6.69 -34.76 9.95
N GLY A 848 7.82 -34.18 9.54
CA GLY A 848 8.51 -33.12 10.29
C GLY A 848 7.59 -31.91 10.48
N LYS A 849 7.18 -31.30 9.36
CA LYS A 849 6.30 -30.13 9.28
C LYS A 849 5.03 -30.28 10.13
N GLN A 850 4.32 -31.40 10.01
CA GLN A 850 3.10 -31.68 10.80
C GLN A 850 3.35 -31.70 12.32
N ARG A 851 4.47 -32.30 12.77
CA ARG A 851 4.83 -32.29 14.21
C ARG A 851 5.08 -30.88 14.75
N ILE A 852 5.66 -29.99 13.93
CA ILE A 852 5.94 -28.61 14.36
C ILE A 852 4.67 -27.74 14.29
N LEU A 853 3.82 -27.92 13.27
CA LEU A 853 2.49 -27.29 13.21
C LEU A 853 1.64 -27.61 14.45
N LYS A 854 1.54 -28.91 14.83
CA LYS A 854 0.84 -29.33 16.05
C LYS A 854 1.46 -28.72 17.33
N ARG A 855 2.80 -28.55 17.39
CA ARG A 855 3.48 -27.88 18.51
C ARG A 855 3.09 -26.40 18.62
N TRP A 856 3.12 -25.64 17.52
CA TRP A 856 2.77 -24.22 17.54
C TRP A 856 1.29 -23.99 17.84
N ALA A 857 0.39 -24.74 17.20
CA ALA A 857 -1.05 -24.68 17.46
C ALA A 857 -1.35 -24.96 18.94
N GLY A 858 -0.69 -25.99 19.50
CA GLY A 858 -0.72 -26.27 20.94
C GLY A 858 -0.33 -25.06 21.79
N ILE A 859 0.76 -24.35 21.49
CA ILE A 859 1.17 -23.17 22.26
C ILE A 859 0.13 -22.04 22.17
N VAL A 860 -0.42 -21.76 20.99
CA VAL A 860 -1.46 -20.73 20.79
C VAL A 860 -2.68 -21.00 21.66
N CYS A 861 -3.17 -22.25 21.68
CA CYS A 861 -4.32 -22.66 22.50
C CYS A 861 -4.00 -22.67 24.01
N ARG A 862 -2.78 -23.06 24.40
CA ARG A 862 -2.33 -23.02 25.80
C ARG A 862 -2.26 -21.59 26.35
N ILE A 863 -1.87 -20.61 25.53
CA ILE A 863 -1.93 -19.18 25.88
C ILE A 863 -3.40 -18.72 25.96
N ALA A 864 -4.22 -19.08 24.97
CA ALA A 864 -5.63 -18.69 24.93
C ALA A 864 -6.43 -19.12 26.17
N LYS A 865 -6.12 -20.29 26.74
CA LYS A 865 -6.74 -20.77 27.99
C LYS A 865 -6.27 -20.01 29.25
N ALA A 866 -5.17 -19.27 29.20
CA ALA A 866 -4.71 -18.42 30.30
C ALA A 866 -5.26 -16.99 30.22
N LEU A 867 -5.57 -16.50 29.01
CA LEU A 867 -6.19 -15.20 28.79
C LEU A 867 -7.60 -15.13 29.39
N ASN A 868 -7.92 -14.02 30.06
CA ASN A 868 -9.20 -13.79 30.74
C ASN A 868 -9.78 -12.38 30.53
N ASP A 869 -9.07 -11.48 29.87
CA ASP A 869 -9.44 -10.10 29.61
C ASP A 869 -10.19 -9.91 28.28
N HIS A 870 -10.93 -8.79 28.20
CA HIS A 870 -11.72 -8.44 27.01
C HIS A 870 -10.84 -7.99 25.83
N ALA A 871 -9.80 -7.21 26.10
CA ALA A 871 -8.89 -6.65 25.08
C ALA A 871 -8.21 -7.73 24.23
N SER A 872 -7.64 -8.74 24.88
CA SER A 872 -6.94 -9.83 24.21
C SER A 872 -7.87 -10.80 23.50
N SER A 873 -9.14 -10.90 23.91
CA SER A 873 -10.04 -11.96 23.47
C SER A 873 -10.37 -11.92 21.97
N VAL A 874 -10.45 -10.74 21.34
CA VAL A 874 -10.69 -10.60 19.89
C VAL A 874 -9.53 -11.20 19.09
N LEU A 875 -8.31 -10.71 19.30
CA LEU A 875 -7.12 -11.14 18.54
C LEU A 875 -6.68 -12.57 18.93
N SER A 876 -6.91 -13.00 20.18
CA SER A 876 -6.74 -14.40 20.59
C SER A 876 -7.71 -15.33 19.83
N SER A 877 -8.97 -14.95 19.61
CA SER A 877 -9.91 -15.78 18.86
C SER A 877 -9.45 -16.03 17.41
N GLN A 878 -8.91 -14.99 16.77
CA GLN A 878 -8.32 -15.06 15.42
C GLN A 878 -7.10 -15.99 15.39
N CYS A 879 -6.23 -15.90 16.40
CA CYS A 879 -5.07 -16.79 16.54
C CYS A 879 -5.50 -18.25 16.76
N VAL A 880 -6.50 -18.49 17.61
CA VAL A 880 -7.02 -19.84 17.91
C VAL A 880 -7.72 -20.45 16.70
N PHE A 881 -8.41 -19.65 15.87
CA PHE A 881 -8.95 -20.12 14.59
C PHE A 881 -7.84 -20.62 13.66
N ILE A 882 -6.77 -19.82 13.47
CA ILE A 882 -5.59 -20.21 12.67
C ILE A 882 -4.92 -21.48 13.22
N ALA A 883 -4.81 -21.61 14.54
CA ALA A 883 -4.30 -22.83 15.18
C ALA A 883 -5.20 -24.05 14.91
N GLY A 884 -6.52 -23.87 14.94
CA GLY A 884 -7.50 -24.94 14.68
C GLY A 884 -7.49 -25.47 13.26
N MET A 885 -7.07 -24.68 12.27
CA MET A 885 -6.93 -25.11 10.87
C MET A 885 -5.89 -26.22 10.67
N VAL A 886 -4.94 -26.38 11.60
CA VAL A 886 -3.85 -27.39 11.54
C VAL A 886 -3.94 -28.44 12.66
N VAL A 887 -5.11 -28.58 13.29
CA VAL A 887 -5.36 -29.58 14.34
C VAL A 887 -6.34 -30.64 13.84
N GLU A 888 -5.92 -31.91 13.94
CA GLU A 888 -6.68 -33.09 13.50
C GLU A 888 -7.35 -33.84 14.66
N ASP A 889 -6.79 -33.70 15.87
CA ASP A 889 -7.16 -34.47 17.07
C ASP A 889 -8.54 -34.07 17.63
N PRO A 890 -9.49 -35.01 17.82
CA PRO A 890 -10.87 -34.67 18.22
C PRO A 890 -11.02 -33.97 19.58
N GLU A 891 -10.20 -34.33 20.58
CA GLU A 891 -10.28 -33.68 21.90
C GLU A 891 -9.71 -32.27 21.85
N GLN A 892 -8.61 -32.08 21.11
CA GLN A 892 -8.04 -30.76 20.83
C GLN A 892 -9.00 -29.90 19.99
N ARG A 893 -9.68 -30.48 19.00
CA ARG A 893 -10.73 -29.80 18.22
C ARG A 893 -11.89 -29.34 19.11
N SER A 894 -12.38 -30.19 20.02
CA SER A 894 -13.43 -29.78 20.97
C SER A 894 -12.96 -28.63 21.87
N ALA A 895 -11.78 -28.76 22.48
CA ALA A 895 -11.24 -27.73 23.36
C ALA A 895 -10.95 -26.39 22.64
N ILE A 896 -10.67 -26.41 21.33
CA ILE A 896 -10.54 -25.20 20.50
C ILE A 896 -11.89 -24.49 20.33
N LEU A 897 -12.98 -25.23 20.13
CA LEU A 897 -14.32 -24.66 20.07
C LEU A 897 -14.72 -23.99 21.39
N ASP A 898 -14.43 -24.64 22.52
CA ASP A 898 -14.70 -24.10 23.86
C ASP A 898 -13.93 -22.80 24.11
N ILE A 899 -12.68 -22.70 23.62
CA ILE A 899 -11.87 -21.47 23.68
C ILE A 899 -12.48 -20.37 22.80
N LEU A 900 -12.85 -20.67 21.55
CA LEU A 900 -13.45 -19.69 20.63
C LEU A 900 -14.77 -19.13 21.17
N ASP A 901 -15.65 -20.01 21.67
CA ASP A 901 -16.91 -19.64 22.32
C ASP A 901 -16.67 -18.79 23.58
N THR A 902 -15.68 -19.15 24.40
CA THR A 902 -15.29 -18.37 25.57
C THR A 902 -14.73 -16.98 25.21
N CYS A 903 -13.97 -16.85 24.11
CA CYS A 903 -13.54 -15.55 23.59
C CYS A 903 -14.73 -14.73 23.07
N SER A 904 -15.64 -15.36 22.31
CA SER A 904 -16.85 -14.72 21.76
C SER A 904 -17.72 -14.13 22.87
N ARG A 905 -18.06 -14.93 23.89
CA ARG A 905 -18.87 -14.51 25.05
C ARG A 905 -18.21 -13.45 25.94
N ARG A 906 -16.91 -13.19 25.79
CA ARG A 906 -16.21 -12.08 26.47
C ARG A 906 -16.18 -10.80 25.64
N ALA A 907 -16.07 -10.91 24.32
CA ALA A 907 -15.66 -9.80 23.47
C ALA A 907 -16.71 -9.31 22.46
N GLY A 908 -17.79 -10.07 22.23
CA GLY A 908 -18.85 -9.71 21.27
C GLY A 908 -18.40 -9.52 19.82
N TRP A 909 -17.17 -9.93 19.50
CA TRP A 909 -16.55 -9.83 18.17
C TRP A 909 -15.80 -11.14 17.90
N PRO A 910 -16.07 -11.84 16.79
CA PRO A 910 -17.12 -11.57 15.78
C PRO A 910 -18.53 -12.02 16.17
N GLY A 911 -19.54 -11.30 15.65
CA GLY A 911 -20.96 -11.68 15.71
C GLY A 911 -21.30 -12.92 14.87
N TYR A 912 -20.36 -13.44 14.08
CA TYR A 912 -20.45 -14.76 13.43
C TYR A 912 -19.54 -15.78 14.11
N SER A 913 -20.03 -16.99 14.32
CA SER A 913 -19.28 -18.03 15.05
C SER A 913 -18.10 -18.59 14.24
N LEU A 914 -16.87 -18.18 14.57
CA LEU A 914 -15.63 -18.79 14.07
C LEU A 914 -15.60 -20.31 14.32
N GLY A 915 -16.21 -20.78 15.41
CA GLY A 915 -16.35 -22.21 15.71
C GLY A 915 -17.34 -22.97 14.82
N ARG A 916 -18.12 -22.29 13.98
CA ARG A 916 -18.94 -22.89 12.91
C ARG A 916 -18.13 -23.00 11.62
N GLU A 917 -17.53 -21.90 11.18
CA GLU A 917 -16.61 -21.84 10.02
C GLU A 917 -15.47 -22.88 10.15
N LEU A 918 -14.92 -23.05 11.35
CA LEU A 918 -13.89 -24.05 11.61
C LEU A 918 -14.40 -25.50 11.56
N LYS A 919 -15.67 -25.76 11.91
CA LYS A 919 -16.32 -27.07 11.74
C LYS A 919 -16.63 -27.41 10.28
N GLU A 920 -16.74 -26.40 9.43
CA GLU A 920 -16.88 -26.57 7.98
C GLU A 920 -15.51 -26.91 7.37
N ILE A 921 -14.46 -26.17 7.73
CA ILE A 921 -13.05 -26.47 7.37
C ILE A 921 -12.59 -27.87 7.84
N TRP A 922 -13.20 -28.45 8.87
CA TRP A 922 -12.89 -29.81 9.36
C TRP A 922 -13.71 -30.93 8.69
N ARG A 923 -14.59 -30.61 7.73
CA ARG A 923 -15.39 -31.57 6.95
C ARG A 923 -14.89 -31.74 5.52
N ASP A 924 -14.28 -30.69 4.98
CA ASP A 924 -13.59 -30.66 3.68
C ASP A 924 -12.22 -31.37 3.76
#